data_AF-A0A7Z9P4U3-F1
#
_entry.id   AF-A0A7Z9P4U3-F1
#
_cell.length_a   1.000
_cell.length_b   1.000
_cell.length_c   1.000
_cell.angle_alpha   90.00
_cell.angle_beta   90.00
_cell.angle_gamma   90.00
#
_symmetry.space_group_name_H-M   'P 1'
#
loop_
_entity.id
_entity.type
_entity.pdbx_description
1 polymer ?
#
loop_
_entity_poly.entity_id
_entity_poly.type
_entity_poly.pdbx_seq_one_letter_code
_entity_poly.pdbx_strand_id
1 'polypeptide(L)'
;MLIPILLIAIIQPAPTAGVDALHGVLTFTVSDSEGNHLPAKLSFTDIKGNNSDMFPNADADPEKLAVRYHAIYTLDGEGTITVPVGEWYIYASHGIEWSLDRTRISIEEGGEYSWDATLIHEIDTTDWVSGDFHLHTLTYSGHGDSNMNERIISLIGENVEFAVATDHNHNTDYQPTIDGLGANEHITAVVGNEVSTPYGHMNAFPFSADAKVVNQKLEAPELFAMIRAEQNNFGVVPIIQINHPRWGNIDYFGERGLDPITGESKDERWSWDFDSIEVLNENPGWGFYDAEVTDMPTRSSRHSVLRDWYNMLNAGRKIAAVGNSDSHTVTNNIAGIPRNYVYTGNDDPASIDPAKVAEAVRGGRMSTTTGPFLRMTANGHPMGSTISVHDATLDIHIDVQAASWIDLDKVRIIQNGDEVASVEFIEEQRAWCVGMEKSHFRPRIRIAIPRDCWIIAIAQGDEPMTPFVMHGDRDVLPLAIANPIFIDADGDGKYTPPQEWAKQIVEGNDFNAMKAIYDSVNPTEQSLLVMAAKTNDIITLGLQSDERIVRLAATKAAEQRQDDSLLPILEKVIEDPKSDRYLAFSAWMGIDETDEELGKAALKKYTDRFGWENARRYTKERKLNLPGDFVLEWQVAGYFAIANDADRLSNLEHQKQLPEPNILSLVVPKTTDGNPLAWVEMQSEEDGYLNLSLGDSTENVIAYAKCWLWSPDERKVDFTVGSDDACRIWVHDEMVFHDANWHSARKDRKIGSCTLQKGWNPVLIKILNGLEGMGLYFRVLDEEVKNTASNPNRE
;
A
#
# COMPACT_ATOMS: atom_id res chain seq x y z
N MET A 1 60.38 -30.13 -30.98
CA MET A 1 59.53 -29.01 -31.42
C MET A 1 58.09 -29.50 -31.30
N LEU A 2 57.47 -29.27 -30.14
CA LEU A 2 56.10 -29.65 -29.81
C LEU A 2 55.30 -28.35 -29.82
N ILE A 3 54.34 -28.24 -30.73
CA ILE A 3 53.39 -27.12 -30.85
C ILE A 3 52.28 -27.38 -29.82
N PRO A 4 51.94 -26.43 -28.93
CA PRO A 4 50.76 -26.59 -28.09
C PRO A 4 49.53 -26.32 -28.97
N ILE A 5 48.65 -27.31 -29.06
CA ILE A 5 47.31 -27.13 -29.61
C ILE A 5 46.50 -26.45 -28.50
N LEU A 6 46.23 -25.16 -28.69
CA LEU A 6 45.28 -24.41 -27.89
C LEU A 6 43.88 -24.90 -28.28
N LEU A 7 43.24 -25.70 -27.42
CA LEU A 7 41.80 -25.94 -27.52
C LEU A 7 41.09 -24.64 -27.14
N ILE A 8 40.59 -23.91 -28.14
CA ILE A 8 39.60 -22.85 -27.93
C ILE A 8 38.28 -23.57 -27.71
N ALA A 9 37.79 -23.59 -26.47
CA ALA A 9 36.41 -23.98 -26.21
C ALA A 9 35.51 -22.93 -26.88
N ILE A 10 34.70 -23.35 -27.85
CA ILE A 10 33.66 -22.50 -28.43
C ILE A 10 32.57 -22.40 -27.36
N ILE A 11 32.53 -21.29 -26.62
CA ILE A 11 31.46 -21.01 -25.67
C ILE A 11 30.20 -20.81 -26.51
N GLN A 12 29.20 -21.67 -26.31
CA GLN A 12 27.91 -21.50 -26.98
C GLN A 12 27.16 -20.33 -26.33
N PRO A 13 26.51 -19.45 -27.10
CA PRO A 13 25.72 -18.35 -26.54
C PRO A 13 24.57 -18.92 -25.69
N ALA A 14 24.32 -18.30 -24.54
CA ALA A 14 23.16 -18.60 -23.72
C ALA A 14 21.88 -18.32 -24.53
N PRO A 15 20.98 -19.31 -24.71
CA PRO A 15 19.85 -19.21 -25.63
C PRO A 15 18.68 -18.44 -24.98
N THR A 16 18.84 -17.15 -24.75
CA THR A 16 17.85 -16.27 -24.10
C THR A 16 16.65 -15.94 -24.99
N ALA A 17 16.86 -15.73 -26.29
CA ALA A 17 15.80 -15.56 -27.26
C ALA A 17 15.03 -16.87 -27.51
N GLY A 18 13.78 -16.77 -27.97
CA GLY A 18 12.97 -17.94 -28.31
C GLY A 18 13.66 -18.84 -29.34
N VAL A 19 13.64 -20.16 -29.11
CA VAL A 19 14.36 -21.17 -29.92
C VAL A 19 14.00 -21.10 -31.41
N ASP A 20 12.73 -20.79 -31.74
CA ASP A 20 12.23 -20.68 -33.11
C ASP A 20 12.19 -19.22 -33.63
N ALA A 21 12.55 -18.24 -32.81
CA ALA A 21 12.57 -16.84 -33.20
C ALA A 21 13.88 -16.52 -33.96
N LEU A 22 13.79 -15.65 -34.97
CA LEU A 22 14.99 -15.12 -35.62
C LEU A 22 15.81 -14.33 -34.59
N HIS A 23 17.08 -14.67 -34.44
CA HIS A 23 17.97 -14.05 -33.46
C HIS A 23 19.38 -13.85 -34.00
N GLY A 24 20.10 -12.92 -33.38
CA GLY A 24 21.56 -12.78 -33.48
C GLY A 24 22.22 -13.07 -32.13
N VAL A 25 23.54 -12.94 -32.07
CA VAL A 25 24.35 -13.15 -30.87
C VAL A 25 24.92 -11.83 -30.39
N LEU A 26 24.74 -11.51 -29.11
CA LEU A 26 25.38 -10.37 -28.45
C LEU A 26 26.38 -10.88 -27.41
N THR A 27 27.64 -10.52 -27.59
CA THR A 27 28.68 -10.63 -26.55
C THR A 27 28.73 -9.31 -25.80
N PHE A 28 28.69 -9.33 -24.48
CA PHE A 28 28.76 -8.11 -23.69
C PHE A 28 29.77 -8.22 -22.55
N THR A 29 30.31 -7.06 -22.18
CA THR A 29 31.02 -6.84 -20.92
C THR A 29 30.47 -5.59 -20.24
N VAL A 30 30.47 -5.56 -18.92
CA VAL A 30 30.11 -4.42 -18.07
C VAL A 30 31.22 -4.26 -17.06
N SER A 31 31.82 -3.08 -17.01
CA SER A 31 32.97 -2.82 -16.14
C SER A 31 32.88 -1.45 -15.47
N ASP A 32 33.61 -1.30 -14.37
CA ASP A 32 33.85 0.00 -13.75
C ASP A 32 34.84 0.85 -14.57
N SER A 33 35.08 2.07 -14.10
CA SER A 33 36.06 2.99 -14.72
C SER A 33 37.52 2.53 -14.64
N GLU A 34 37.83 1.52 -13.83
CA GLU A 34 39.16 0.91 -13.69
C GLU A 34 39.33 -0.34 -14.59
N GLY A 35 38.24 -0.81 -15.22
CA GLY A 35 38.20 -1.97 -16.08
C GLY A 35 37.95 -3.29 -15.34
N ASN A 36 37.52 -3.26 -14.08
CA ASN A 36 37.08 -4.45 -13.37
C ASN A 36 35.65 -4.79 -13.80
N HIS A 37 35.37 -6.07 -14.06
CA HIS A 37 34.01 -6.50 -14.37
C HIS A 37 33.11 -6.35 -13.15
N LEU A 38 31.85 -6.00 -13.38
CA LEU A 38 30.86 -5.82 -12.33
C LEU A 38 29.56 -6.57 -12.65
N PRO A 39 28.91 -7.17 -11.66
CA PRO A 39 27.53 -7.63 -11.81
C PRO A 39 26.63 -6.49 -12.32
N ALA A 40 25.64 -6.81 -13.15
CA ALA A 40 24.84 -5.76 -13.79
C ALA A 40 23.47 -6.27 -14.26
N LYS A 41 22.56 -5.33 -14.47
CA LYS A 41 21.32 -5.51 -15.23
C LYS A 41 21.46 -4.91 -16.62
N LEU A 42 21.10 -5.70 -17.63
CA LEU A 42 20.85 -5.25 -18.99
C LEU A 42 19.34 -5.13 -19.22
N SER A 43 18.86 -3.94 -19.58
CA SER A 43 17.46 -3.69 -19.94
C SER A 43 17.32 -3.35 -21.42
N PHE A 44 16.30 -3.91 -22.07
CA PHE A 44 16.06 -3.77 -23.50
C PHE A 44 14.76 -3.03 -23.76
N THR A 45 14.79 -2.04 -24.67
CA THR A 45 13.59 -1.35 -25.14
C THR A 45 13.58 -1.22 -26.66
N ASP A 46 12.38 -1.11 -27.24
CA ASP A 46 12.25 -0.70 -28.64
C ASP A 46 12.74 0.75 -28.85
N ILE A 47 12.77 1.21 -30.11
CA ILE A 47 13.19 2.57 -30.47
C ILE A 47 12.28 3.68 -29.94
N LYS A 48 11.11 3.34 -29.39
CA LYS A 48 10.17 4.26 -28.74
C LYS A 48 10.28 4.23 -27.21
N GLY A 49 11.14 3.38 -26.65
CA GLY A 49 11.32 3.22 -25.20
C GLY A 49 10.35 2.22 -24.56
N ASN A 50 9.57 1.47 -25.34
CA ASN A 50 8.68 0.44 -24.77
C ASN A 50 9.45 -0.86 -24.52
N ASN A 51 9.12 -1.53 -23.43
CA ASN A 51 9.57 -2.90 -23.18
C ASN A 51 8.59 -3.92 -23.80
N SER A 52 9.11 -5.09 -24.16
CA SER A 52 8.33 -6.22 -24.65
C SER A 52 8.92 -7.53 -24.12
N ASP A 53 8.14 -8.61 -24.14
CA ASP A 53 8.65 -9.93 -23.78
C ASP A 53 9.61 -10.43 -24.88
N MET A 54 10.92 -10.32 -24.62
CA MET A 54 12.00 -10.63 -25.57
C MET A 54 12.70 -11.95 -25.25
N PHE A 55 12.78 -12.31 -23.97
CA PHE A 55 13.59 -13.40 -23.46
C PHE A 55 12.73 -14.44 -22.73
N PRO A 56 12.05 -15.34 -23.47
CA PRO A 56 11.16 -16.33 -22.87
C PRO A 56 11.92 -17.49 -22.20
N ASN A 57 13.23 -17.64 -22.41
CA ASN A 57 14.01 -18.72 -21.82
C ASN A 57 14.71 -18.27 -20.52
N ALA A 58 13.96 -18.39 -19.43
CA ALA A 58 14.40 -18.15 -18.06
C ALA A 58 15.70 -18.87 -17.68
N ASP A 59 15.84 -20.12 -18.11
CA ASP A 59 16.90 -21.05 -17.68
C ASP A 59 18.09 -21.08 -18.66
N ALA A 60 18.33 -19.99 -19.41
CA ALA A 60 19.36 -19.95 -20.44
C ALA A 60 20.78 -20.19 -19.89
N ASP A 61 21.08 -19.62 -18.71
CA ASP A 61 22.31 -19.88 -17.95
C ASP A 61 22.08 -19.56 -16.45
N PRO A 62 21.39 -20.44 -15.72
CA PRO A 62 20.84 -20.13 -14.39
C PRO A 62 21.89 -20.02 -13.27
N GLU A 63 23.16 -20.34 -13.55
CA GLU A 63 24.28 -20.14 -12.61
C GLU A 63 24.93 -18.77 -12.76
N LYS A 64 24.65 -18.04 -13.85
CA LYS A 64 25.29 -16.75 -14.17
C LYS A 64 24.30 -15.64 -14.49
N LEU A 65 23.11 -15.99 -14.98
CA LEU A 65 22.12 -15.04 -15.48
C LEU A 65 20.77 -15.21 -14.76
N ALA A 66 20.09 -14.07 -14.55
CA ALA A 66 18.65 -14.04 -14.30
C ALA A 66 17.95 -13.40 -15.49
N VAL A 67 17.14 -14.16 -16.22
CA VAL A 67 16.59 -13.76 -17.52
C VAL A 67 15.07 -13.64 -17.42
N ARG A 68 14.50 -12.45 -17.59
CA ARG A 68 13.04 -12.26 -17.59
C ARG A 68 12.61 -11.17 -18.54
N TYR A 69 11.64 -11.50 -19.40
CA TYR A 69 10.96 -10.56 -20.28
C TYR A 69 11.92 -9.72 -21.13
N HIS A 70 12.26 -8.52 -20.67
CA HIS A 70 13.09 -7.53 -21.35
C HIS A 70 14.41 -7.24 -20.62
N ALA A 71 14.73 -8.02 -19.59
CA ALA A 71 15.92 -7.80 -18.78
C ALA A 71 16.74 -9.09 -18.58
N ILE A 72 18.05 -8.90 -18.48
CA ILE A 72 19.03 -9.93 -18.16
C ILE A 72 19.93 -9.37 -17.07
N TYR A 73 19.93 -10.00 -15.91
CA TYR A 73 20.96 -9.75 -14.90
C TYR A 73 22.12 -10.72 -15.11
N THR A 74 23.34 -10.24 -14.88
CA THR A 74 24.57 -11.02 -14.94
C THR A 74 25.32 -10.89 -13.62
N LEU A 75 25.81 -12.02 -13.10
CA LEU A 75 26.67 -12.06 -11.92
C LEU A 75 28.11 -11.66 -12.26
N ASP A 76 28.61 -12.10 -13.41
CA ASP A 76 30.04 -11.94 -13.77
C ASP A 76 30.34 -10.62 -14.49
N GLY A 77 29.31 -9.85 -14.86
CA GLY A 77 29.47 -8.66 -15.69
C GLY A 77 29.80 -8.94 -17.15
N GLU A 78 29.89 -10.20 -17.55
CA GLU A 78 30.14 -10.59 -18.94
C GLU A 78 29.20 -11.71 -19.37
N GLY A 79 29.04 -11.87 -20.69
CA GLY A 79 28.24 -12.95 -21.22
C GLY A 79 28.14 -12.96 -22.74
N THR A 80 27.58 -14.05 -23.27
CA THR A 80 27.21 -14.15 -24.67
C THR A 80 25.80 -14.72 -24.74
N ILE A 81 24.87 -13.97 -25.32
CA ILE A 81 23.43 -14.26 -25.30
C ILE A 81 22.82 -14.21 -26.71
N THR A 82 21.67 -14.85 -26.91
CA THR A 82 20.88 -14.67 -28.13
C THR A 82 19.85 -13.56 -27.98
N VAL A 83 19.79 -12.64 -28.95
CA VAL A 83 18.87 -11.49 -28.92
C VAL A 83 17.94 -11.54 -30.13
N PRO A 84 16.62 -11.33 -29.98
CA PRO A 84 15.70 -11.32 -31.11
C PRO A 84 16.07 -10.29 -32.17
N VAL A 85 15.84 -10.61 -33.45
CA VAL A 85 16.01 -9.68 -34.58
C VAL A 85 15.16 -8.43 -34.37
N GLY A 86 15.78 -7.26 -34.54
CA GLY A 86 15.11 -5.98 -34.31
C GLY A 86 16.07 -4.82 -34.05
N GLU A 87 15.49 -3.65 -33.81
CA GLU A 87 16.20 -2.43 -33.43
C GLU A 87 15.98 -2.18 -31.93
N TRP A 88 17.05 -2.24 -31.15
CA TRP A 88 16.98 -2.20 -29.69
C TRP A 88 17.87 -1.10 -29.10
N TYR A 89 17.35 -0.42 -28.09
CA TYR A 89 18.20 0.21 -27.09
C TYR A 89 18.50 -0.79 -25.99
N ILE A 90 19.77 -0.86 -25.60
CA ILE A 90 20.23 -1.70 -24.50
C ILE A 90 20.87 -0.77 -23.47
N TYR A 91 20.49 -0.96 -22.23
CA TYR A 91 20.97 -0.18 -21.10
C TYR A 91 21.65 -1.09 -20.09
N ALA A 92 22.80 -0.67 -19.55
CA ALA A 92 23.51 -1.36 -18.48
C ALA A 92 23.43 -0.52 -17.20
N SER A 93 23.19 -1.18 -16.08
CA SER A 93 23.09 -0.57 -14.75
C SER A 93 23.59 -1.52 -13.66
N HIS A 94 24.06 -0.97 -12.54
CA HIS A 94 24.41 -1.71 -11.33
C HIS A 94 23.71 -1.06 -10.12
N GLY A 95 22.38 -0.99 -10.14
CA GLY A 95 21.59 -0.31 -9.12
C GLY A 95 21.61 1.23 -9.18
N ILE A 96 21.01 1.84 -8.15
CA ILE A 96 20.75 3.29 -8.05
C ILE A 96 21.94 4.15 -7.61
N GLU A 97 23.10 3.52 -7.36
CA GLU A 97 24.35 4.20 -6.99
C GLU A 97 25.27 4.50 -8.18
N TRP A 98 24.98 3.87 -9.33
CA TRP A 98 25.85 3.88 -10.49
C TRP A 98 25.23 4.65 -11.64
N SER A 99 26.10 5.15 -12.52
CA SER A 99 25.70 5.72 -13.80
C SER A 99 25.04 4.66 -14.69
N LEU A 100 24.54 5.11 -15.84
CA LEU A 100 24.01 4.23 -16.87
C LEU A 100 24.85 4.31 -18.13
N ASP A 101 25.08 3.17 -18.75
CA ASP A 101 25.57 3.12 -20.13
C ASP A 101 24.46 2.63 -21.06
N ARG A 102 24.46 3.11 -22.30
CA ARG A 102 23.45 2.79 -23.30
C ARG A 102 24.05 2.67 -24.69
N THR A 103 23.66 1.62 -25.38
CA THR A 103 23.93 1.43 -26.81
C THR A 103 22.65 1.24 -27.62
N ARG A 104 22.75 1.41 -28.94
CA ARG A 104 21.71 1.05 -29.90
C ARG A 104 22.27 0.02 -30.87
N ILE A 105 21.58 -1.10 -31.01
CA ILE A 105 22.00 -2.20 -31.90
C ILE A 105 20.86 -2.61 -32.82
N SER A 106 21.21 -2.88 -34.08
CA SER A 106 20.33 -3.47 -35.09
C SER A 106 20.72 -4.94 -35.24
N ILE A 107 19.91 -5.83 -34.68
CA ILE A 107 20.15 -7.28 -34.69
C ILE A 107 19.54 -7.90 -35.94
N GLU A 108 20.39 -8.49 -36.78
CA GLU A 108 20.02 -9.27 -37.96
C GLU A 108 20.14 -10.79 -37.67
N GLU A 109 19.43 -11.60 -38.45
CA GLU A 109 19.42 -13.07 -38.30
C GLU A 109 20.85 -13.63 -38.46
N GLY A 110 21.34 -14.32 -37.42
CA GLY A 110 22.67 -14.92 -37.41
C GLY A 110 23.84 -13.91 -37.32
N GLY A 111 23.55 -12.63 -37.09
CA GLY A 111 24.58 -11.61 -36.86
C GLY A 111 25.29 -11.77 -35.52
N GLU A 112 26.55 -11.35 -35.44
CA GLU A 112 27.35 -11.32 -34.22
C GLU A 112 27.66 -9.86 -33.84
N TYR A 113 27.40 -9.51 -32.59
CA TYR A 113 27.52 -8.16 -32.05
C TYR A 113 28.32 -8.19 -30.76
N SER A 114 29.00 -7.08 -30.46
CA SER A 114 29.69 -6.88 -29.19
C SER A 114 29.37 -5.52 -28.61
N TRP A 115 29.29 -5.43 -27.28
CA TRP A 115 29.16 -4.17 -26.56
C TRP A 115 29.91 -4.23 -25.23
N ASP A 116 30.83 -3.31 -25.03
CA ASP A 116 31.54 -3.12 -23.78
C ASP A 116 30.97 -1.87 -23.10
N ALA A 117 30.23 -2.08 -22.01
CA ALA A 117 29.59 -1.04 -21.22
C ALA A 117 30.52 -0.60 -20.08
N THR A 118 30.54 0.70 -19.78
CA THR A 118 31.32 1.25 -18.65
C THR A 118 30.42 2.02 -17.70
N LEU A 119 30.41 1.61 -16.42
CA LEU A 119 29.66 2.27 -15.35
C LEU A 119 30.60 3.02 -14.40
N ILE A 120 30.12 4.12 -13.85
CA ILE A 120 30.81 4.95 -12.87
C ILE A 120 30.03 4.86 -11.56
N HIS A 121 30.71 4.60 -10.44
CA HIS A 121 30.08 4.73 -9.12
C HIS A 121 29.94 6.23 -8.82
N GLU A 122 28.70 6.70 -8.73
CA GLU A 122 28.41 8.13 -8.62
C GLU A 122 28.01 8.57 -7.21
N ILE A 123 27.79 7.61 -6.32
CA ILE A 123 27.29 7.84 -4.96
C ILE A 123 28.30 7.33 -3.94
N ASP A 124 28.73 8.21 -3.04
CA ASP A 124 29.59 7.87 -1.92
C ASP A 124 28.75 7.38 -0.74
N THR A 125 28.66 6.05 -0.65
CA THR A 125 28.02 5.28 0.41
C THR A 125 28.98 4.85 1.51
N THR A 126 30.23 5.36 1.56
CA THR A 126 31.25 4.98 2.56
C THR A 126 30.66 4.86 3.96
N ASP A 127 30.83 3.69 4.60
CA ASP A 127 30.30 3.30 5.92
C ASP A 127 28.80 2.96 6.01
N TRP A 128 28.06 3.01 4.89
CA TRP A 128 26.63 2.74 4.81
C TRP A 128 26.35 1.53 3.93
N VAL A 129 25.52 0.64 4.44
CA VAL A 129 25.10 -0.59 3.75
C VAL A 129 23.79 -0.36 3.01
N SER A 130 23.75 -0.74 1.73
CA SER A 130 22.55 -0.81 0.87
C SER A 130 21.78 -2.10 1.16
N GLY A 131 20.58 -1.99 1.76
CA GLY A 131 19.82 -3.14 2.24
C GLY A 131 18.35 -3.18 1.85
N ASP A 132 17.86 -4.38 1.54
CA ASP A 132 16.43 -4.66 1.31
C ASP A 132 15.94 -5.73 2.31
N PHE A 133 14.93 -5.37 3.09
CA PHE A 133 14.46 -6.18 4.21
C PHE A 133 13.17 -6.96 3.91
N HIS A 134 12.66 -6.90 2.67
CA HIS A 134 11.41 -7.55 2.29
C HIS A 134 11.50 -8.15 0.88
N LEU A 135 11.77 -9.45 0.81
CA LEU A 135 12.14 -10.18 -0.41
C LEU A 135 11.48 -11.55 -0.46
N HIS A 136 11.08 -11.96 -1.66
CA HIS A 136 10.41 -13.24 -1.90
C HIS A 136 11.04 -14.05 -3.02
N THR A 137 10.89 -15.35 -2.94
CA THR A 137 11.22 -16.29 -4.02
C THR A 137 9.98 -17.08 -4.41
N LEU A 138 9.81 -17.34 -5.70
CA LEU A 138 8.81 -18.29 -6.20
C LEU A 138 9.01 -19.66 -5.53
N THR A 139 10.26 -20.03 -5.24
CA THR A 139 10.63 -21.32 -4.66
C THR A 139 9.96 -21.59 -3.31
N TYR A 140 9.89 -20.59 -2.42
CA TYR A 140 9.37 -20.79 -1.06
C TYR A 140 8.07 -20.02 -0.79
N SER A 141 7.90 -18.82 -1.33
CA SER A 141 6.64 -18.05 -1.23
C SER A 141 5.54 -18.61 -2.15
N GLY A 142 5.90 -19.36 -3.20
CA GLY A 142 4.95 -20.07 -4.06
C GLY A 142 4.25 -19.22 -5.12
N HIS A 143 4.58 -17.93 -5.22
CA HIS A 143 4.11 -17.02 -6.27
C HIS A 143 5.19 -15.99 -6.63
N GLY A 144 4.99 -15.26 -7.73
CA GLY A 144 6.04 -14.48 -8.39
C GLY A 144 6.74 -15.25 -9.52
N ASP A 145 7.92 -14.81 -9.92
CA ASP A 145 8.69 -15.45 -11.01
C ASP A 145 10.17 -15.66 -10.70
N SER A 146 10.69 -15.14 -9.58
CA SER A 146 12.11 -15.19 -9.23
C SER A 146 12.42 -16.45 -8.41
N ASN A 147 13.19 -17.38 -8.98
CA ASN A 147 13.73 -18.51 -8.22
C ASN A 147 14.93 -18.07 -7.34
N MET A 148 15.46 -18.98 -6.52
CA MET A 148 16.58 -18.69 -5.60
C MET A 148 17.81 -18.11 -6.30
N ASN A 149 18.30 -18.71 -7.38
CA ASN A 149 19.49 -18.21 -8.08
C ASN A 149 19.23 -16.82 -8.66
N GLU A 150 18.09 -16.67 -9.35
CA GLU A 150 17.69 -15.42 -9.98
C GLU A 150 17.53 -14.29 -8.96
N ARG A 151 17.06 -14.61 -7.75
CA ARG A 151 16.93 -13.67 -6.65
C ARG A 151 18.30 -13.13 -6.22
N ILE A 152 19.27 -14.01 -6.01
CA ILE A 152 20.61 -13.60 -5.60
C ILE A 152 21.29 -12.79 -6.71
N ILE A 153 21.19 -13.26 -7.96
CA ILE A 153 21.76 -12.57 -9.12
C ILE A 153 21.12 -11.19 -9.32
N SER A 154 19.80 -11.06 -9.16
CA SER A 154 19.12 -9.77 -9.32
C SER A 154 19.42 -8.78 -8.20
N LEU A 155 19.49 -9.24 -6.95
CA LEU A 155 19.92 -8.40 -5.82
C LEU A 155 21.32 -7.81 -6.04
N ILE A 156 22.26 -8.66 -6.45
CA ILE A 156 23.64 -8.26 -6.71
C ILE A 156 23.71 -7.34 -7.93
N GLY A 157 22.97 -7.64 -9.01
CA GLY A 157 22.91 -6.77 -10.18
C GLY A 157 22.30 -5.40 -9.89
N GLU A 158 21.46 -5.26 -8.84
CA GLU A 158 20.93 -4.00 -8.34
C GLU A 158 21.79 -3.35 -7.23
N ASN A 159 23.00 -3.86 -6.98
CA ASN A 159 23.89 -3.42 -5.90
C ASN A 159 23.21 -3.39 -4.52
N VAL A 160 22.48 -4.46 -4.19
CA VAL A 160 21.97 -4.69 -2.82
C VAL A 160 22.99 -5.54 -2.07
N GLU A 161 23.53 -4.99 -0.99
CA GLU A 161 24.65 -5.55 -0.23
C GLU A 161 24.15 -6.35 0.98
N PHE A 162 22.98 -6.00 1.52
CA PHE A 162 22.34 -6.71 2.63
C PHE A 162 20.91 -7.15 2.30
N ALA A 163 20.66 -8.45 2.31
CA ALA A 163 19.35 -9.02 2.03
C ALA A 163 18.76 -9.75 3.23
N VAL A 164 17.49 -9.50 3.52
CA VAL A 164 16.71 -10.32 4.46
C VAL A 164 15.81 -11.27 3.66
N ALA A 165 16.00 -12.57 3.84
CA ALA A 165 15.21 -13.59 3.16
C ALA A 165 13.86 -13.78 3.87
N THR A 166 12.79 -13.15 3.37
CA THR A 166 11.49 -13.07 4.06
C THR A 166 10.36 -13.77 3.31
N ASP A 167 10.61 -14.98 2.80
CA ASP A 167 9.54 -15.76 2.19
C ASP A 167 8.36 -15.99 3.15
N HIS A 168 7.14 -16.05 2.59
CA HIS A 168 5.91 -16.15 3.37
C HIS A 168 5.94 -17.36 4.30
N ASN A 169 5.93 -17.10 5.60
CA ASN A 169 5.89 -18.11 6.66
C ASN A 169 6.99 -19.19 6.51
N HIS A 170 8.15 -18.84 5.94
CA HIS A 170 9.30 -19.72 5.80
C HIS A 170 10.56 -19.05 6.32
N ASN A 171 11.44 -19.82 6.97
CA ASN A 171 12.77 -19.36 7.35
C ASN A 171 13.74 -19.76 6.24
N THR A 172 13.79 -18.97 5.17
CA THR A 172 14.65 -19.27 4.01
C THR A 172 16.09 -18.84 4.30
N ASP A 173 17.05 -19.73 4.01
CA ASP A 173 18.48 -19.42 4.08
C ASP A 173 19.05 -19.26 2.67
N TYR A 174 19.50 -18.05 2.36
CA TYR A 174 20.12 -17.70 1.07
C TYR A 174 21.59 -18.14 0.99
N GLN A 175 22.26 -18.40 2.12
CA GLN A 175 23.70 -18.66 2.14
C GLN A 175 24.13 -19.84 1.25
N PRO A 176 23.43 -20.99 1.22
CA PRO A 176 23.81 -22.10 0.34
C PRO A 176 23.76 -21.74 -1.15
N THR A 177 22.82 -20.89 -1.55
CA THR A 177 22.72 -20.41 -2.94
C THR A 177 23.81 -19.40 -3.25
N ILE A 178 24.10 -18.46 -2.34
CA ILE A 178 25.21 -17.51 -2.46
C ILE A 178 26.55 -18.26 -2.61
N ASP A 179 26.79 -19.28 -1.79
CA ASP A 179 27.97 -20.14 -1.88
C ASP A 179 28.07 -20.88 -3.21
N GLY A 180 26.95 -21.44 -3.68
CA GLY A 180 26.88 -22.18 -4.94
C GLY A 180 27.16 -21.30 -6.17
N LEU A 181 26.75 -20.03 -6.11
CA LEU A 181 27.01 -19.02 -7.14
C LEU A 181 28.40 -18.38 -7.01
N GLY A 182 29.11 -18.58 -5.90
CA GLY A 182 30.38 -17.90 -5.64
C GLY A 182 30.22 -16.40 -5.32
N ALA A 183 29.04 -15.98 -4.90
CA ALA A 183 28.64 -14.57 -4.84
C ALA A 183 28.94 -13.86 -3.50
N ASN A 184 29.71 -14.50 -2.61
CA ASN A 184 29.96 -14.03 -1.24
C ASN A 184 30.66 -12.67 -1.15
N GLU A 185 31.34 -12.23 -2.21
CA GLU A 185 32.00 -10.92 -2.22
C GLU A 185 31.05 -9.74 -2.45
N HIS A 186 29.81 -10.02 -2.90
CA HIS A 186 28.85 -9.00 -3.31
C HIS A 186 27.68 -8.80 -2.34
N ILE A 187 27.42 -9.75 -1.44
CA ILE A 187 26.21 -9.72 -0.62
C ILE A 187 26.38 -10.48 0.69
N THR A 188 25.81 -9.92 1.76
CA THR A 188 25.50 -10.60 3.02
C THR A 188 23.99 -10.81 3.11
N ALA A 189 23.56 -12.02 3.45
CA ALA A 189 22.15 -12.31 3.67
C ALA A 189 21.89 -12.83 5.09
N VAL A 190 20.69 -12.55 5.59
CA VAL A 190 20.19 -13.14 6.84
C VAL A 190 18.85 -13.82 6.63
N VAL A 191 18.63 -14.88 7.40
CA VAL A 191 17.34 -15.55 7.47
C VAL A 191 16.35 -14.62 8.13
N GLY A 192 15.25 -14.36 7.45
CA GLY A 192 14.07 -13.71 8.00
C GLY A 192 12.84 -14.59 7.82
N ASN A 193 11.68 -13.99 8.05
CA ASN A 193 10.38 -14.58 7.78
C ASN A 193 9.39 -13.44 7.59
N GLU A 194 8.65 -13.42 6.47
CA GLU A 194 7.42 -12.63 6.44
C GLU A 194 6.31 -13.47 7.07
N VAL A 195 5.99 -13.13 8.31
CA VAL A 195 4.92 -13.79 9.04
C VAL A 195 3.59 -13.27 8.53
N SER A 196 3.06 -13.93 7.50
CA SER A 196 1.78 -13.57 6.88
C SER A 196 0.62 -14.10 7.71
N THR A 197 -0.07 -13.20 8.40
CA THR A 197 -1.23 -13.51 9.24
C THR A 197 -2.53 -13.04 8.60
N PRO A 198 -3.70 -13.51 9.04
CA PRO A 198 -4.99 -12.97 8.58
C PRO A 198 -5.23 -11.49 8.87
N TYR A 199 -4.40 -10.87 9.71
CA TYR A 199 -4.57 -9.49 10.18
C TYR A 199 -3.42 -8.57 9.79
N GLY A 200 -2.52 -9.00 8.91
CA GLY A 200 -1.35 -8.22 8.55
C GLY A 200 -0.13 -9.08 8.29
N HIS A 201 0.83 -8.51 7.58
CA HIS A 201 2.13 -9.14 7.39
C HIS A 201 3.21 -8.37 8.15
N MET A 202 4.17 -9.12 8.70
CA MET A 202 5.26 -8.56 9.50
C MET A 202 6.54 -9.34 9.22
N ASN A 203 7.64 -8.65 8.95
CA ASN A 203 8.94 -9.29 8.88
C ASN A 203 9.55 -9.47 10.27
N ALA A 204 10.22 -10.60 10.45
CA ALA A 204 11.02 -10.90 11.63
C ALA A 204 12.42 -11.36 11.23
N PHE A 205 13.48 -10.70 11.72
CA PHE A 205 14.88 -11.01 11.37
C PHE A 205 15.90 -10.43 12.36
N PRO A 206 17.14 -10.96 12.45
CA PRO A 206 17.59 -12.21 11.84
C PRO A 206 17.19 -13.43 12.67
N PHE A 207 17.00 -14.56 12.00
CA PHE A 207 16.86 -15.88 12.60
C PHE A 207 18.09 -16.75 12.30
N SER A 208 18.23 -17.84 13.05
CA SER A 208 19.12 -18.94 12.64
C SER A 208 18.43 -19.76 11.53
N ALA A 209 19.20 -20.34 10.61
CA ALA A 209 18.65 -21.17 9.52
C ALA A 209 17.84 -22.38 10.01
N ASP A 210 18.18 -22.92 11.19
CA ASP A 210 17.48 -24.03 11.83
C ASP A 210 16.43 -23.58 12.87
N ALA A 211 16.18 -22.28 13.00
CA ALA A 211 15.16 -21.75 13.89
C ALA A 211 13.78 -22.30 13.51
N LYS A 212 12.95 -22.50 14.53
CA LYS A 212 11.58 -22.98 14.29
C LYS A 212 10.79 -21.88 13.56
N VAL A 213 10.06 -22.28 12.52
CA VAL A 213 9.14 -21.37 11.82
C VAL A 213 8.12 -20.79 12.79
N VAL A 214 7.93 -19.47 12.70
CA VAL A 214 7.03 -18.70 13.55
C VAL A 214 5.57 -19.15 13.35
N ASN A 215 4.81 -19.23 14.45
CA ASN A 215 3.38 -19.60 14.39
C ASN A 215 2.51 -18.38 14.06
N GLN A 216 2.35 -18.11 12.77
CA GLN A 216 1.50 -17.06 12.18
C GLN A 216 0.01 -17.03 12.62
N LYS A 217 -0.50 -18.08 13.29
CA LYS A 217 -1.87 -18.15 13.81
C LYS A 217 -2.04 -17.40 15.14
N LEU A 218 -0.94 -16.99 15.77
CA LEU A 218 -0.98 -16.24 17.02
C LEU A 218 -1.41 -14.79 16.78
N GLU A 219 -2.06 -14.22 17.78
CA GLU A 219 -2.37 -12.79 17.83
C GLU A 219 -1.10 -11.98 18.12
N ALA A 220 -1.08 -10.72 17.68
CA ALA A 220 0.14 -9.91 17.64
C ALA A 220 0.92 -9.82 18.97
N PRO A 221 0.30 -9.67 20.15
CA PRO A 221 1.04 -9.62 21.41
C PRO A 221 1.80 -10.92 21.70
N GLU A 222 1.16 -12.07 21.50
CA GLU A 222 1.78 -13.39 21.71
C GLU A 222 2.81 -13.71 20.63
N LEU A 223 2.50 -13.35 19.38
CA LEU A 223 3.38 -13.53 18.24
C LEU A 223 4.69 -12.73 18.41
N PHE A 224 4.58 -11.45 18.77
CA PHE A 224 5.75 -10.58 18.95
C PHE A 224 6.57 -11.05 20.14
N ALA A 225 5.94 -11.42 21.26
CA ALA A 225 6.64 -12.01 22.40
C ALA A 225 7.39 -13.31 22.04
N MET A 226 6.81 -14.15 21.17
CA MET A 226 7.49 -15.34 20.64
C MET A 226 8.72 -14.96 19.82
N ILE A 227 8.58 -14.00 18.89
CA ILE A 227 9.69 -13.53 18.05
C ILE A 227 10.81 -12.93 18.92
N ARG A 228 10.48 -12.10 19.91
CA ARG A 228 11.45 -11.49 20.83
C ARG A 228 12.22 -12.50 21.69
N ALA A 229 11.64 -13.68 21.92
CA ALA A 229 12.28 -14.74 22.70
C ALA A 229 13.27 -15.59 21.89
N GLU A 230 13.27 -15.45 20.56
CA GLU A 230 14.15 -16.22 19.68
C GLU A 230 15.62 -15.85 19.90
N GLN A 231 16.48 -16.87 19.89
CA GLN A 231 17.93 -16.71 20.01
C GLN A 231 18.57 -17.05 18.68
N ASN A 232 19.45 -16.19 18.20
CA ASN A 232 20.20 -16.42 16.97
C ASN A 232 21.72 -16.35 17.19
N ASN A 233 22.45 -16.83 16.19
CA ASN A 233 23.91 -16.88 16.21
C ASN A 233 24.57 -15.49 16.18
N PHE A 234 23.81 -14.43 15.90
CA PHE A 234 24.28 -13.05 15.90
C PHE A 234 24.14 -12.38 17.28
N GLY A 235 23.47 -13.03 18.26
CA GLY A 235 23.20 -12.44 19.56
C GLY A 235 22.21 -11.27 19.51
N VAL A 236 21.38 -11.21 18.46
CA VAL A 236 20.44 -10.12 18.20
C VAL A 236 19.06 -10.50 18.70
N VAL A 237 18.37 -9.61 19.43
CA VAL A 237 16.91 -9.74 19.58
C VAL A 237 16.29 -9.39 18.23
N PRO A 238 15.53 -10.30 17.59
CA PRO A 238 15.04 -10.08 16.23
C PRO A 238 14.24 -8.78 16.10
N ILE A 239 14.49 -8.05 15.03
CA ILE A 239 13.69 -6.93 14.53
C ILE A 239 12.30 -7.44 14.17
N ILE A 240 11.28 -6.67 14.53
CA ILE A 240 9.91 -6.84 14.05
C ILE A 240 9.58 -5.61 13.22
N GLN A 241 9.29 -5.81 11.94
CA GLN A 241 8.91 -4.78 10.98
C GLN A 241 7.46 -5.00 10.56
N ILE A 242 6.64 -3.96 10.59
CA ILE A 242 5.29 -4.02 10.01
C ILE A 242 5.38 -3.73 8.51
N ASN A 243 4.99 -4.71 7.69
CA ASN A 243 5.01 -4.58 6.24
C ASN A 243 3.74 -3.89 5.77
N HIS A 244 3.88 -3.12 4.69
CA HIS A 244 2.80 -2.44 3.98
C HIS A 244 1.57 -2.10 4.84
N PRO A 245 1.72 -1.23 5.85
CA PRO A 245 0.84 -1.24 7.03
C PRO A 245 -0.62 -0.86 6.79
N ARG A 246 -0.94 -0.28 5.62
CA ARG A 246 -2.28 0.18 5.21
C ARG A 246 -2.80 -0.49 3.92
N TRP A 247 -2.19 -1.59 3.46
CA TRP A 247 -2.52 -2.28 2.21
C TRP A 247 -3.83 -3.13 2.29
N GLY A 248 -4.93 -2.44 2.58
CA GLY A 248 -6.34 -2.88 2.46
C GLY A 248 -6.79 -4.16 3.20
N ASN A 249 -6.39 -5.32 2.70
CA ASN A 249 -6.90 -6.64 3.12
C ASN A 249 -5.85 -7.50 3.84
N ILE A 250 -4.60 -7.06 3.83
CA ILE A 250 -3.45 -7.76 4.40
C ILE A 250 -2.64 -6.83 5.29
N ASP A 251 -3.32 -5.88 5.94
CA ASP A 251 -2.68 -4.74 6.59
C ASP A 251 -2.95 -4.69 8.10
N TYR A 252 -1.89 -4.50 8.87
CA TYR A 252 -1.93 -4.51 10.33
C TYR A 252 -2.73 -3.33 10.90
N PHE A 253 -2.58 -2.14 10.31
CA PHE A 253 -3.14 -0.93 10.90
C PHE A 253 -4.67 -0.87 10.76
N GLY A 254 -5.21 -1.29 9.63
CA GLY A 254 -6.64 -1.41 9.40
C GLY A 254 -7.25 -2.55 10.20
N GLU A 255 -6.68 -3.76 10.15
CA GLU A 255 -7.24 -4.96 10.80
C GLU A 255 -7.06 -4.96 12.34
N ARG A 256 -6.18 -4.11 12.87
CA ARG A 256 -6.01 -3.88 14.32
C ARG A 256 -6.34 -2.45 14.74
N GLY A 257 -7.07 -1.71 13.90
CA GLY A 257 -7.78 -0.49 14.30
C GLY A 257 -6.90 0.69 14.73
N LEU A 258 -5.75 0.90 14.08
CA LEU A 258 -4.98 2.13 14.21
C LEU A 258 -5.76 3.29 13.58
N ASP A 259 -6.22 4.21 14.43
CA ASP A 259 -6.94 5.40 14.02
C ASP A 259 -5.97 6.40 13.36
N PRO A 260 -6.20 6.80 12.09
CA PRO A 260 -5.27 7.65 11.33
C PRO A 260 -5.19 9.10 11.83
N ILE A 261 -6.12 9.53 12.69
CA ILE A 261 -6.14 10.86 13.30
C ILE A 261 -5.34 10.85 14.60
N THR A 262 -5.54 9.84 15.45
CA THR A 262 -4.90 9.78 16.77
C THR A 262 -3.55 9.07 16.78
N GLY A 263 -3.29 8.19 15.80
CA GLY A 263 -2.12 7.32 15.80
C GLY A 263 -2.14 6.25 16.90
N GLU A 264 -3.31 5.95 17.46
CA GLU A 264 -3.49 4.96 18.52
C GLU A 264 -4.52 3.90 18.12
N SER A 265 -4.39 2.70 18.70
CA SER A 265 -5.37 1.64 18.60
C SER A 265 -5.99 1.34 19.95
N LYS A 266 -7.30 1.04 19.94
CA LYS A 266 -8.05 0.56 21.12
C LYS A 266 -8.26 -0.96 21.08
N ASP A 267 -7.78 -1.65 20.05
CA ASP A 267 -7.92 -3.10 19.92
C ASP A 267 -6.99 -3.80 20.92
N GLU A 268 -7.52 -4.68 21.77
CA GLU A 268 -6.74 -5.44 22.75
C GLU A 268 -5.72 -6.39 22.08
N ARG A 269 -5.91 -6.70 20.79
CA ARG A 269 -4.99 -7.50 19.97
C ARG A 269 -3.89 -6.67 19.31
N TRP A 270 -3.88 -5.36 19.52
CA TRP A 270 -2.79 -4.50 19.08
C TRP A 270 -1.54 -4.71 19.94
N SER A 271 -0.36 -4.65 19.31
CA SER A 271 0.94 -4.63 19.99
C SER A 271 1.82 -3.54 19.40
N TRP A 272 2.45 -2.77 20.29
CA TRP A 272 3.46 -1.76 19.92
C TRP A 272 4.89 -2.32 19.89
N ASP A 273 5.08 -3.62 20.09
CA ASP A 273 6.40 -4.25 20.15
C ASP A 273 6.98 -4.53 18.75
N PHE A 274 7.07 -3.48 17.94
CA PHE A 274 7.72 -3.49 16.63
C PHE A 274 8.76 -2.35 16.54
N ASP A 275 9.82 -2.57 15.76
CA ASP A 275 10.95 -1.63 15.64
C ASP A 275 10.81 -0.69 14.43
N SER A 276 10.18 -1.15 13.36
CA SER A 276 10.08 -0.39 12.10
C SER A 276 8.76 -0.61 11.35
N ILE A 277 8.46 0.30 10.43
CA ILE A 277 7.30 0.23 9.54
C ILE A 277 7.67 0.64 8.12
N GLU A 278 7.10 -0.03 7.13
CA GLU A 278 7.29 0.31 5.72
C GLU A 278 6.50 1.57 5.35
N VAL A 279 7.19 2.71 5.32
CA VAL A 279 6.64 3.97 4.78
C VAL A 279 6.71 4.00 3.25
N LEU A 280 7.58 3.19 2.64
CA LEU A 280 7.66 2.93 1.20
C LEU A 280 7.63 1.42 0.98
N ASN A 281 6.80 0.95 0.06
CA ASN A 281 6.73 -0.47 -0.30
C ASN A 281 6.42 -0.57 -1.81
N GLU A 282 7.09 -1.53 -2.48
CA GLU A 282 7.20 -1.71 -3.93
C GLU A 282 7.72 -0.47 -4.66
N ASN A 283 8.16 -0.62 -5.93
CA ASN A 283 8.77 0.48 -6.70
C ASN A 283 8.04 1.83 -6.55
N PRO A 284 6.69 1.89 -6.58
CA PRO A 284 5.98 3.17 -6.47
C PRO A 284 6.00 3.81 -5.08
N GLY A 285 6.34 3.11 -4.01
CA GLY A 285 6.36 3.64 -2.64
C GLY A 285 4.94 3.89 -2.09
N TRP A 286 4.11 2.85 -2.01
CA TRP A 286 2.67 2.96 -1.73
C TRP A 286 2.29 3.60 -0.38
N GLY A 287 3.19 3.67 0.60
CA GLY A 287 2.94 4.28 1.91
C GLY A 287 3.11 5.80 1.98
N PHE A 288 3.64 6.44 0.92
CA PHE A 288 3.97 7.87 0.96
C PHE A 288 2.74 8.77 0.83
N TYR A 289 1.90 8.52 -0.19
CA TYR A 289 0.77 9.38 -0.55
C TYR A 289 -0.51 9.01 0.21
N ASP A 290 -1.33 10.02 0.52
CA ASP A 290 -2.64 9.85 1.18
C ASP A 290 -3.76 9.91 0.13
N ALA A 291 -4.48 8.80 -0.03
CA ALA A 291 -5.53 8.65 -1.04
C ALA A 291 -6.67 9.67 -0.88
N GLU A 292 -6.83 10.25 0.31
CA GLU A 292 -7.89 11.21 0.63
C GLU A 292 -7.60 12.63 0.14
N VAL A 293 -6.34 12.94 -0.20
CA VAL A 293 -5.90 14.29 -0.58
C VAL A 293 -4.98 14.32 -1.81
N THR A 294 -4.81 13.19 -2.50
CA THR A 294 -4.02 13.11 -3.74
C THR A 294 -4.78 12.37 -4.84
N ASP A 295 -4.47 12.73 -6.09
CA ASP A 295 -4.92 12.00 -7.28
C ASP A 295 -3.92 10.91 -7.71
N MET A 296 -2.76 10.85 -7.06
CA MET A 296 -1.77 9.79 -7.32
C MET A 296 -2.37 8.44 -6.93
N PRO A 297 -2.28 7.40 -7.78
CA PRO A 297 -2.70 6.05 -7.41
C PRO A 297 -2.00 5.60 -6.12
N THR A 298 -2.73 5.03 -5.16
CA THR A 298 -2.20 4.55 -3.86
C THR A 298 -2.48 3.07 -3.64
N ARG A 299 -2.74 2.32 -4.73
CA ARG A 299 -3.21 0.94 -4.68
C ARG A 299 -4.44 0.84 -3.78
N SER A 300 -4.42 0.00 -2.75
CA SER A 300 -5.50 -0.13 -1.77
C SER A 300 -5.25 0.63 -0.46
N SER A 301 -4.15 1.37 -0.36
CA SER A 301 -3.88 2.24 0.80
C SER A 301 -4.89 3.36 0.84
N ARG A 302 -5.59 3.47 1.99
CA ARG A 302 -6.59 4.53 2.21
C ARG A 302 -5.96 5.77 2.81
N HIS A 303 -5.10 5.59 3.79
CA HIS A 303 -4.39 6.65 4.50
C HIS A 303 -2.89 6.49 4.26
N SER A 304 -2.15 7.61 4.35
CA SER A 304 -0.69 7.61 4.22
C SER A 304 -0.03 6.98 5.46
N VAL A 305 0.88 6.03 5.22
CA VAL A 305 1.70 5.43 6.27
C VAL A 305 2.74 6.44 6.79
N LEU A 306 3.21 7.36 5.93
CA LEU A 306 4.07 8.48 6.35
C LEU A 306 3.36 9.33 7.42
N ARG A 307 2.05 9.58 7.26
CA ARG A 307 1.28 10.33 8.25
C ARG A 307 1.07 9.54 9.54
N ASP A 308 0.82 8.24 9.46
CA ASP A 308 0.77 7.36 10.64
C ASP A 308 2.10 7.43 11.41
N TRP A 309 3.23 7.38 10.70
CA TRP A 309 4.56 7.51 11.30
C TRP A 309 4.74 8.84 12.04
N TYR A 310 4.31 9.98 11.46
CA TYR A 310 4.36 11.27 12.14
C TYR A 310 3.54 11.28 13.43
N ASN A 311 2.37 10.66 13.44
CA ASN A 311 1.54 10.56 14.64
C ASN A 311 2.27 9.72 15.72
N MET A 312 2.95 8.64 15.33
CA MET A 312 3.78 7.84 16.24
C MET A 312 4.94 8.64 16.83
N LEU A 313 5.65 9.42 16.02
CA LEU A 313 6.73 10.31 16.48
C LEU A 313 6.20 11.41 17.41
N ASN A 314 5.04 11.99 17.10
CA ASN A 314 4.37 12.97 17.96
C ASN A 314 3.97 12.40 19.33
N ALA A 315 3.65 11.10 19.38
CA ALA A 315 3.39 10.35 20.60
C ALA A 315 4.67 9.91 21.35
N GLY A 316 5.86 10.19 20.81
CA GLY A 316 7.15 9.85 21.41
C GLY A 316 7.62 8.43 21.14
N ARG A 317 7.00 7.73 20.19
CA ARG A 317 7.40 6.37 19.79
C ARG A 317 8.64 6.47 18.90
N LYS A 318 9.65 5.65 19.20
CA LYS A 318 10.90 5.57 18.44
C LYS A 318 10.83 4.37 17.49
N ILE A 319 10.05 4.52 16.43
CA ILE A 319 9.86 3.52 15.38
C ILE A 319 10.58 4.01 14.12
N ALA A 320 11.38 3.16 13.50
CA ALA A 320 12.11 3.52 12.29
C ALA A 320 11.20 3.46 11.05
N ALA A 321 11.34 4.46 10.18
CA ALA A 321 10.82 4.40 8.82
C ALA A 321 11.79 3.57 7.95
N VAL A 322 11.25 2.56 7.28
CA VAL A 322 11.96 1.73 6.31
C VAL A 322 11.19 1.72 4.99
N GLY A 323 11.84 1.21 3.96
CA GLY A 323 11.18 0.93 2.70
C GLY A 323 11.88 -0.18 1.96
N ASN A 324 11.08 -1.08 1.38
CA ASN A 324 11.55 -2.32 0.80
C ASN A 324 10.79 -2.65 -0.47
N SER A 325 11.38 -3.50 -1.31
CA SER A 325 10.84 -3.78 -2.64
C SER A 325 9.61 -4.68 -2.62
N ASP A 326 9.47 -5.55 -1.62
CA ASP A 326 8.44 -6.61 -1.59
C ASP A 326 8.43 -7.39 -2.93
N SER A 327 9.65 -7.63 -3.40
CA SER A 327 9.86 -8.09 -4.76
C SER A 327 9.58 -9.58 -4.83
N HIS A 328 8.65 -9.93 -5.71
CA HIS A 328 8.29 -11.32 -6.06
C HIS A 328 8.80 -11.73 -7.45
N THR A 329 9.25 -10.74 -8.23
CA THR A 329 9.62 -10.93 -9.63
C THR A 329 11.01 -10.38 -9.90
N VAL A 330 11.61 -10.77 -11.01
CA VAL A 330 12.91 -10.25 -11.45
C VAL A 330 12.80 -8.84 -12.05
N THR A 331 11.65 -8.44 -12.62
CA THR A 331 11.54 -7.18 -13.39
C THR A 331 10.37 -6.25 -13.04
N ASN A 332 9.28 -6.72 -12.42
CA ASN A 332 8.13 -5.84 -12.15
C ASN A 332 8.31 -5.08 -10.84
N ASN A 333 8.56 -5.80 -9.74
CA ASN A 333 8.98 -5.24 -8.46
C ASN A 333 10.48 -5.49 -8.36
N ILE A 334 11.30 -4.46 -8.60
CA ILE A 334 12.76 -4.61 -8.69
C ILE A 334 13.31 -4.78 -7.28
N ALA A 335 14.09 -5.82 -7.06
CA ALA A 335 14.75 -6.04 -5.77
C ALA A 335 15.64 -4.83 -5.41
N GLY A 336 15.51 -4.30 -4.19
CA GLY A 336 16.19 -3.09 -3.77
C GLY A 336 15.54 -1.79 -4.20
N ILE A 337 14.31 -1.77 -4.72
CA ILE A 337 13.57 -0.52 -4.93
C ILE A 337 12.16 -0.63 -4.35
N PRO A 338 11.85 0.06 -3.23
CA PRO A 338 12.75 0.83 -2.38
C PRO A 338 13.83 0.00 -1.66
N ARG A 339 14.87 0.68 -1.15
CA ARG A 339 15.88 0.12 -0.24
C ARG A 339 16.16 1.05 0.94
N ASN A 340 17.04 0.58 1.82
CA ASN A 340 17.49 1.26 3.02
C ASN A 340 19.00 1.43 3.00
N TYR A 341 19.50 2.63 3.27
CA TYR A 341 20.91 2.85 3.57
C TYR A 341 21.10 2.90 5.08
N VAL A 342 21.90 1.97 5.60
CA VAL A 342 22.06 1.74 7.04
C VAL A 342 23.48 2.03 7.48
N TYR A 343 23.65 2.90 8.47
CA TYR A 343 24.99 3.20 8.98
C TYR A 343 25.52 2.09 9.89
N THR A 344 26.62 1.47 9.47
CA THR A 344 27.30 0.37 10.19
C THR A 344 28.77 0.68 10.50
N GLY A 345 29.33 1.72 9.87
CA GLY A 345 30.78 2.03 9.95
C GLY A 345 31.64 1.06 9.14
N ASN A 346 31.03 0.28 8.25
CA ASN A 346 31.67 -0.65 7.31
C ASN A 346 30.65 -1.05 6.24
N ASP A 347 30.99 -0.87 4.98
CA ASP A 347 30.18 -1.11 3.79
C ASP A 347 30.71 -2.25 2.92
N ASP A 348 31.72 -3.01 3.38
CA ASP A 348 32.19 -4.21 2.68
C ASP A 348 31.07 -5.29 2.63
N PRO A 349 30.50 -5.60 1.44
CA PRO A 349 29.35 -6.51 1.32
C PRO A 349 29.66 -7.94 1.78
N ALA A 350 30.94 -8.34 1.77
CA ALA A 350 31.39 -9.66 2.16
C ALA A 350 31.46 -9.85 3.69
N SER A 351 31.35 -8.77 4.47
CA SER A 351 31.58 -8.80 5.92
C SER A 351 30.64 -7.91 6.74
N ILE A 352 29.42 -7.66 6.23
CA ILE A 352 28.40 -6.90 6.96
C ILE A 352 28.01 -7.64 8.24
N ASP A 353 28.02 -6.93 9.37
CA ASP A 353 27.59 -7.46 10.67
C ASP A 353 26.08 -7.26 10.86
N PRO A 354 25.27 -8.34 10.88
CA PRO A 354 23.83 -8.23 11.07
C PRO A 354 23.43 -7.59 12.40
N ALA A 355 24.26 -7.69 13.44
CA ALA A 355 23.99 -7.06 14.72
C ALA A 355 24.05 -5.53 14.64
N LYS A 356 24.99 -5.00 13.87
CA LYS A 356 25.07 -3.55 13.61
C LYS A 356 23.91 -3.05 12.76
N VAL A 357 23.48 -3.83 11.75
CA VAL A 357 22.29 -3.50 10.95
C VAL A 357 21.06 -3.42 11.86
N ALA A 358 20.83 -4.43 12.70
CA ALA A 358 19.72 -4.43 13.64
C ALA A 358 19.79 -3.30 14.69
N GLU A 359 20.98 -2.98 15.20
CA GLU A 359 21.19 -1.82 16.09
C GLU A 359 20.84 -0.51 15.39
N ALA A 360 21.28 -0.34 14.14
CA ALA A 360 21.02 0.86 13.35
C ALA A 360 19.53 1.01 13.00
N VAL A 361 18.83 -0.07 12.64
CA VAL A 361 17.37 -0.06 12.42
C VAL A 361 16.67 0.37 13.70
N ARG A 362 16.92 -0.31 14.83
CA ARG A 362 16.28 0.02 16.12
C ARG A 362 16.63 1.42 16.62
N GLY A 363 17.83 1.89 16.29
CA GLY A 363 18.33 3.21 16.63
C GLY A 363 17.92 4.32 15.66
N GLY A 364 17.28 4.00 14.52
CA GLY A 364 16.93 4.97 13.48
C GLY A 364 18.13 5.60 12.77
N ARG A 365 19.27 4.89 12.67
CA ARG A 365 20.49 5.36 11.97
C ARG A 365 20.49 4.97 10.50
N MET A 366 19.44 5.36 9.80
CA MET A 366 19.23 4.95 8.41
C MET A 366 18.32 5.91 7.63
N SER A 367 18.39 5.84 6.31
CA SER A 367 17.43 6.48 5.40
C SER A 367 16.83 5.43 4.46
N THR A 368 15.57 5.59 4.07
CA THR A 368 14.93 4.76 3.04
C THR A 368 14.75 5.54 1.74
N THR A 369 14.78 4.86 0.59
CA THR A 369 14.79 5.53 -0.71
C THR A 369 14.32 4.67 -1.87
N THR A 370 13.75 5.31 -2.89
CA THR A 370 13.55 4.76 -4.25
C THR A 370 14.66 5.18 -5.21
N GLY A 371 15.53 6.14 -4.84
CA GLY A 371 16.59 6.66 -5.71
C GLY A 371 17.69 7.40 -4.93
N PRO A 372 17.46 8.62 -4.42
CA PRO A 372 18.51 9.44 -3.81
C PRO A 372 19.09 8.82 -2.52
N PHE A 373 20.38 8.96 -2.29
CA PHE A 373 20.99 8.66 -0.99
C PHE A 373 20.96 9.91 -0.09
N LEU A 374 20.41 9.80 1.12
CA LEU A 374 20.17 10.94 2.00
C LEU A 374 20.77 10.74 3.40
N ARG A 375 21.68 11.62 3.78
CA ARG A 375 22.22 11.73 5.14
C ARG A 375 21.80 13.06 5.77
N MET A 376 21.51 13.03 7.07
CA MET A 376 21.15 14.20 7.85
C MET A 376 21.90 14.21 9.18
N THR A 377 22.41 15.39 9.57
CA THR A 377 22.89 15.65 10.92
C THR A 377 22.32 16.96 11.45
N ALA A 378 22.19 17.06 12.77
CA ALA A 378 21.80 18.29 13.46
C ALA A 378 22.86 18.64 14.50
N ASN A 379 23.47 19.82 14.38
CA ASN A 379 24.65 20.21 15.17
C ASN A 379 25.76 19.13 15.19
N GLY A 380 25.93 18.39 14.10
CA GLY A 380 26.91 17.32 13.96
C GLY A 380 26.49 15.95 14.52
N HIS A 381 25.30 15.83 15.11
CA HIS A 381 24.77 14.55 15.58
C HIS A 381 23.95 13.84 14.49
N PRO A 382 24.10 12.51 14.32
CA PRO A 382 23.45 11.76 13.24
C PRO A 382 21.96 11.49 13.51
N MET A 383 21.26 11.02 12.46
CA MET A 383 19.93 10.39 12.56
C MET A 383 19.85 9.41 13.72
N GLY A 384 18.70 9.34 14.38
CA GLY A 384 18.47 8.50 15.56
C GLY A 384 18.90 9.13 16.89
N SER A 385 19.67 10.22 16.87
CA SER A 385 20.15 10.88 18.09
C SER A 385 19.03 11.60 18.85
N THR A 386 19.19 11.71 20.18
CA THR A 386 18.50 12.72 20.99
C THR A 386 19.55 13.73 21.44
N ILE A 387 19.34 15.01 21.13
CA ILE A 387 20.31 16.08 21.40
C ILE A 387 19.70 17.20 22.22
N SER A 388 20.43 17.66 23.24
CA SER A 388 20.08 18.86 23.99
C SER A 388 20.75 20.07 23.36
N VAL A 389 19.99 21.15 23.18
CA VAL A 389 20.48 22.40 22.59
C VAL A 389 20.12 23.58 23.49
N HIS A 390 20.88 24.67 23.35
CA HIS A 390 20.69 25.88 24.17
C HIS A 390 20.30 27.10 23.32
N ASP A 391 20.45 26.99 22.00
CA ASP A 391 20.06 28.04 21.06
C ASP A 391 18.63 27.78 20.59
N ALA A 392 17.84 28.84 20.43
CA ALA A 392 16.46 28.77 19.89
C ALA A 392 16.38 28.38 18.40
N THR A 393 17.52 28.03 17.80
CA THR A 393 17.65 27.67 16.39
C THR A 393 18.61 26.50 16.25
N LEU A 394 18.34 25.64 15.27
CA LEU A 394 19.11 24.44 15.00
C LEU A 394 19.75 24.50 13.61
N ASP A 395 21.03 24.14 13.49
CA ASP A 395 21.70 23.99 12.21
C ASP A 395 21.64 22.52 11.75
N ILE A 396 20.94 22.30 10.64
CA ILE A 396 20.77 21.00 10.00
C ILE A 396 21.70 20.95 8.79
N HIS A 397 22.53 19.90 8.72
CA HIS A 397 23.35 19.62 7.55
C HIS A 397 22.78 18.40 6.84
N ILE A 398 22.45 18.60 5.58
CA ILE A 398 22.03 17.53 4.67
C ILE A 398 23.21 17.18 3.79
N ASP A 399 23.35 15.90 3.46
CA ASP A 399 24.18 15.41 2.37
C ASP A 399 23.30 14.46 1.56
N VAL A 400 22.83 14.95 0.42
CA VAL A 400 21.98 14.18 -0.49
C VAL A 400 22.70 13.99 -1.81
N GLN A 401 22.60 12.78 -2.35
CA GLN A 401 23.23 12.37 -3.58
C GLN A 401 22.25 11.63 -4.48
N ALA A 402 22.39 11.77 -5.80
CA ALA A 402 21.60 11.04 -6.78
C ALA A 402 22.47 10.69 -7.99
N ALA A 403 22.31 9.48 -8.53
CA ALA A 403 22.99 9.09 -9.75
C ALA A 403 22.50 9.98 -10.91
N SER A 404 23.29 10.09 -11.97
CA SER A 404 23.12 11.05 -13.06
C SER A 404 21.82 10.97 -13.85
N TRP A 405 21.07 9.91 -13.65
CA TRP A 405 19.80 9.62 -14.30
C TRP A 405 18.61 9.67 -13.34
N ILE A 406 18.86 9.94 -12.06
CA ILE A 406 17.85 10.06 -11.01
C ILE A 406 17.67 11.55 -10.73
N ASP A 407 16.46 12.04 -10.97
CA ASP A 407 16.12 13.43 -10.72
C ASP A 407 16.06 13.77 -9.22
N LEU A 408 16.40 15.02 -8.89
CA LEU A 408 16.42 15.54 -7.53
C LEU A 408 16.15 17.06 -7.55
N ASP A 409 14.93 17.44 -7.20
CA ASP A 409 14.44 18.81 -7.29
C ASP A 409 14.46 19.56 -5.97
N LYS A 410 14.28 18.87 -4.83
CA LYS A 410 14.18 19.54 -3.52
C LYS A 410 14.50 18.64 -2.33
N VAL A 411 14.98 19.28 -1.26
CA VAL A 411 15.01 18.74 0.10
C VAL A 411 14.09 19.55 0.99
N ARG A 412 13.28 18.87 1.79
CA ARG A 412 12.35 19.46 2.77
C ARG A 412 12.73 19.02 4.17
N ILE A 413 12.61 19.93 5.13
CA ILE A 413 12.75 19.67 6.55
C ILE A 413 11.36 19.66 7.17
N ILE A 414 11.02 18.55 7.81
CA ILE A 414 9.77 18.38 8.52
C ILE A 414 10.05 18.42 10.02
N GLN A 415 9.30 19.23 10.75
CA GLN A 415 9.35 19.35 12.21
C GLN A 415 7.96 19.07 12.77
N ASN A 416 7.84 18.08 13.65
CA ASN A 416 6.57 17.69 14.28
C ASN A 416 5.42 17.40 13.30
N GLY A 417 5.74 17.07 12.03
CA GLY A 417 4.77 16.72 11.00
C GLY A 417 4.45 17.82 10.00
N ASP A 418 5.01 19.02 10.17
CA ASP A 418 4.85 20.16 9.26
C ASP A 418 6.18 20.51 8.56
N GLU A 419 6.10 20.92 7.30
CA GLU A 419 7.26 21.44 6.55
C GLU A 419 7.64 22.83 7.09
N VAL A 420 8.88 22.97 7.58
CA VAL A 420 9.38 24.21 8.19
C VAL A 420 10.49 24.89 7.39
N ALA A 421 11.10 24.16 6.46
CA ALA A 421 12.07 24.69 5.52
C ALA A 421 12.18 23.78 4.29
N SER A 422 12.53 24.37 3.16
CA SER A 422 12.86 23.63 1.94
C SER A 422 13.96 24.34 1.15
N VAL A 423 14.68 23.55 0.37
CA VAL A 423 15.71 24.01 -0.56
C VAL A 423 15.44 23.35 -1.89
N GLU A 424 15.22 24.17 -2.92
CA GLU A 424 15.07 23.73 -4.31
C GLU A 424 16.42 23.74 -5.03
N PHE A 425 16.59 22.81 -5.96
CA PHE A 425 17.79 22.66 -6.78
C PHE A 425 17.61 23.48 -8.07
N ILE A 426 18.42 24.53 -8.24
CA ILE A 426 18.35 25.40 -9.44
C ILE A 426 19.03 24.74 -10.65
N GLU A 427 18.64 25.10 -11.86
CA GLU A 427 19.08 24.45 -13.12
C GLU A 427 20.61 24.43 -13.34
N GLU A 428 21.34 25.45 -12.87
CA GLU A 428 22.81 25.50 -12.86
C GLU A 428 23.42 24.45 -11.91
N GLN A 429 22.67 24.13 -10.87
CA GLN A 429 22.77 22.96 -10.01
C GLN A 429 21.88 21.81 -10.56
N ARG A 430 21.84 21.54 -11.88
CA ARG A 430 21.40 20.24 -12.44
C ARG A 430 22.42 19.61 -13.40
N ALA A 431 23.30 20.42 -14.00
CA ALA A 431 24.39 20.00 -14.91
C ALA A 431 25.59 19.21 -14.30
N TRP A 432 25.48 18.57 -13.13
CA TRP A 432 26.62 18.18 -12.28
C TRP A 432 26.78 16.67 -12.06
N CYS A 433 25.85 15.81 -12.45
CA CYS A 433 26.03 14.39 -12.15
C CYS A 433 26.92 13.69 -13.21
N VAL A 434 28.25 13.75 -13.04
CA VAL A 434 29.17 12.74 -13.56
C VAL A 434 30.26 12.54 -12.50
N GLY A 435 30.21 11.39 -11.83
CA GLY A 435 31.15 10.96 -10.80
C GLY A 435 30.93 11.57 -9.40
N MET A 436 31.48 10.90 -8.38
CA MET A 436 31.19 11.12 -6.96
C MET A 436 31.20 12.59 -6.52
N GLU A 437 32.26 13.37 -6.73
CA GLU A 437 32.34 14.74 -6.17
C GLU A 437 31.20 15.70 -6.59
N LYS A 438 30.58 15.45 -7.73
CA LYS A 438 29.59 16.37 -8.31
C LYS A 438 28.14 15.91 -8.15
N SER A 439 27.90 14.69 -7.67
CA SER A 439 26.57 14.17 -7.36
C SER A 439 26.08 14.57 -5.96
N HIS A 440 26.83 15.39 -5.20
CA HIS A 440 26.51 15.74 -3.81
C HIS A 440 25.94 17.14 -3.67
N PHE A 441 24.77 17.24 -3.04
CA PHE A 441 24.24 18.49 -2.54
C PHE A 441 24.26 18.53 -1.01
N ARG A 442 24.91 19.56 -0.47
CA ARG A 442 25.17 19.68 0.98
C ARG A 442 24.63 20.99 1.57
N PRO A 443 23.31 21.22 1.56
CA PRO A 443 22.75 22.45 2.10
C PRO A 443 22.87 22.44 3.63
N ARG A 444 23.16 23.61 4.18
CA ARG A 444 22.99 23.89 5.60
C ARG A 444 21.70 24.69 5.76
N ILE A 445 20.77 24.14 6.53
CA ILE A 445 19.45 24.72 6.76
C ILE A 445 19.35 25.08 8.23
N ARG A 446 18.96 26.32 8.53
CA ARG A 446 18.75 26.78 9.91
C ARG A 446 17.26 26.91 10.17
N ILE A 447 16.75 26.22 11.17
CA ILE A 447 15.34 26.26 11.58
C ILE A 447 15.17 26.79 13.00
N ALA A 448 13.98 27.25 13.34
CA ALA A 448 13.61 27.58 14.72
C ALA A 448 13.19 26.32 15.49
N ILE A 449 13.53 26.25 16.77
CA ILE A 449 13.17 25.14 17.66
C ILE A 449 12.62 25.70 18.96
N PRO A 450 11.37 26.18 18.96
CA PRO A 450 10.80 26.89 20.11
C PRO A 450 10.51 25.99 21.32
N ARG A 451 10.60 24.67 21.14
CA ARG A 451 10.36 23.61 22.13
C ARG A 451 10.86 22.28 21.57
N ASP A 452 10.83 21.26 22.40
CA ASP A 452 11.20 19.91 22.02
C ASP A 452 10.44 19.45 20.78
N CYS A 453 11.18 18.83 19.86
CA CYS A 453 10.64 18.41 18.58
C CYS A 453 11.42 17.25 18.01
N TRP A 454 10.81 16.52 17.10
CA TRP A 454 11.56 15.66 16.19
C TRP A 454 11.68 16.35 14.83
N ILE A 455 12.78 16.05 14.11
CA ILE A 455 13.01 16.54 12.76
C ILE A 455 13.38 15.38 11.82
N ILE A 456 12.91 15.44 10.58
CA ILE A 456 13.33 14.57 9.48
C ILE A 456 13.65 15.41 8.24
N ALA A 457 14.30 14.79 7.26
CA ALA A 457 14.47 15.33 5.93
C ALA A 457 13.83 14.42 4.87
N ILE A 458 13.26 15.02 3.83
CA ILE A 458 12.70 14.33 2.67
C ILE A 458 13.31 14.93 1.41
N ALA A 459 13.97 14.10 0.59
CA ALA A 459 14.52 14.48 -0.71
C ALA A 459 13.66 13.90 -1.84
N GLN A 460 13.37 14.67 -2.88
CA GLN A 460 12.45 14.28 -3.97
C GLN A 460 12.86 14.84 -5.32
N GLY A 461 12.59 14.07 -6.37
CA GLY A 461 12.53 14.50 -7.77
C GLY A 461 11.11 14.30 -8.34
N ASP A 462 10.79 14.99 -9.42
CA ASP A 462 9.51 14.92 -10.11
C ASP A 462 9.57 14.26 -11.51
N GLU A 463 10.77 13.91 -11.98
CA GLU A 463 10.94 13.12 -13.21
C GLU A 463 10.91 11.60 -12.95
N PRO A 464 10.23 10.80 -13.80
CA PRO A 464 10.21 9.34 -13.69
C PRO A 464 11.59 8.70 -13.87
N MET A 465 11.86 7.65 -13.11
CA MET A 465 13.08 6.82 -13.21
C MET A 465 13.12 5.90 -14.45
N THR A 466 12.32 6.20 -15.47
CA THR A 466 12.22 5.44 -16.71
C THR A 466 13.42 5.66 -17.64
N PRO A 467 13.79 4.67 -18.47
CA PRO A 467 13.15 3.36 -18.65
C PRO A 467 13.65 2.28 -17.67
N PHE A 468 14.43 2.64 -16.64
CA PHE A 468 15.10 1.66 -15.77
C PHE A 468 14.20 1.08 -14.69
N VAL A 469 13.39 1.94 -14.10
CA VAL A 469 12.42 1.58 -13.08
C VAL A 469 11.05 1.98 -13.60
N MET A 470 10.21 0.99 -13.84
CA MET A 470 8.87 1.15 -14.39
C MET A 470 7.87 0.45 -13.48
N HIS A 471 6.61 0.89 -13.54
CA HIS A 471 5.51 0.22 -12.86
C HIS A 471 4.21 0.44 -13.64
N GLY A 472 3.34 -0.58 -13.65
CA GLY A 472 2.12 -0.55 -14.47
C GLY A 472 1.06 0.44 -13.98
N ASP A 473 1.04 0.73 -12.68
CA ASP A 473 0.02 1.59 -12.06
C ASP A 473 0.33 3.10 -12.10
N ARG A 474 1.62 3.48 -12.02
CA ARG A 474 2.08 4.88 -12.11
C ARG A 474 3.60 4.96 -12.27
N ASP A 475 4.08 6.13 -12.68
CA ASP A 475 5.50 6.44 -12.72
C ASP A 475 6.15 6.32 -11.34
N VAL A 476 7.40 5.83 -11.33
CA VAL A 476 8.22 5.71 -10.12
C VAL A 476 9.10 6.94 -10.01
N LEU A 477 8.91 7.69 -8.92
CA LEU A 477 9.58 8.97 -8.67
C LEU A 477 10.72 8.82 -7.65
N PRO A 478 11.83 9.56 -7.81
CA PRO A 478 12.90 9.63 -6.83
C PRO A 478 12.42 10.21 -5.49
N LEU A 479 12.65 9.46 -4.41
CA LEU A 479 12.25 9.85 -3.07
C LEU A 479 13.22 9.24 -2.05
N ALA A 480 13.66 10.02 -1.06
CA ALA A 480 14.39 9.52 0.10
C ALA A 480 13.88 10.17 1.40
N ILE A 481 13.85 9.40 2.49
CA ILE A 481 13.35 9.82 3.81
C ILE A 481 14.40 9.47 4.87
N ALA A 482 14.88 10.48 5.57
CA ALA A 482 15.79 10.35 6.72
C ALA A 482 15.01 10.01 7.99
N ASN A 483 15.54 9.10 8.83
CA ASN A 483 14.99 8.85 10.16
C ASN A 483 15.24 10.02 11.13
N PRO A 484 14.43 10.15 12.21
CA PRO A 484 14.36 11.37 12.99
C PRO A 484 15.59 11.63 13.85
N ILE A 485 15.87 12.91 14.05
CA ILE A 485 16.67 13.41 15.18
C ILE A 485 15.70 14.06 16.18
N PHE A 486 15.85 13.71 17.45
CA PHE A 486 15.04 14.25 18.54
C PHE A 486 15.78 15.38 19.23
N ILE A 487 15.10 16.51 19.44
CA ILE A 487 15.65 17.74 20.00
C ILE A 487 15.02 17.98 21.36
N ASP A 488 15.84 17.99 22.39
CA ASP A 488 15.56 18.60 23.70
C ASP A 488 15.97 20.08 23.58
N ALA A 489 14.99 20.94 23.33
CA ALA A 489 15.20 22.34 22.98
C ALA A 489 15.27 23.25 24.21
N ASP A 490 14.72 22.83 25.34
CA ASP A 490 14.82 23.57 26.61
C ASP A 490 16.06 23.20 27.43
N GLY A 491 16.74 22.12 27.06
CA GLY A 491 18.01 21.68 27.64
C GLY A 491 17.87 21.05 29.02
N ASP A 492 16.68 20.56 29.39
CA ASP A 492 16.43 19.92 30.68
C ASP A 492 16.97 18.48 30.77
N GLY A 493 17.51 17.96 29.66
CA GLY A 493 18.07 16.61 29.53
C GLY A 493 17.05 15.54 29.19
N LYS A 494 15.81 15.92 28.85
CA LYS A 494 14.73 15.02 28.46
C LYS A 494 14.10 15.51 27.17
N TYR A 495 13.71 14.55 26.34
CA TYR A 495 12.87 14.84 25.19
C TYR A 495 11.40 14.73 25.58
N THR A 496 10.65 15.82 25.42
CA THR A 496 9.19 15.93 25.59
C THR A 496 8.50 15.79 24.21
N PRO A 497 7.78 14.69 23.95
CA PRO A 497 7.08 14.52 22.68
C PRO A 497 6.01 15.60 22.47
N PRO A 498 5.72 16.00 21.21
CA PRO A 498 4.70 17.01 20.89
C PRO A 498 3.33 16.76 21.53
N GLN A 499 2.89 15.50 21.58
CA GLN A 499 1.61 15.16 22.21
C GLN A 499 1.63 15.40 23.73
N GLU A 500 2.75 15.13 24.39
CA GLU A 500 2.91 15.35 25.83
C GLU A 500 3.02 16.85 26.15
N TRP A 501 3.74 17.61 25.32
CA TRP A 501 3.75 19.06 25.38
C TRP A 501 2.32 19.64 25.30
N ALA A 502 1.53 19.20 24.33
CA ALA A 502 0.17 19.69 24.15
C ALA A 502 -0.72 19.41 25.38
N LYS A 503 -0.59 18.24 25.99
CA LYS A 503 -1.27 17.91 27.26
C LYS A 503 -0.87 18.90 28.35
N GLN A 504 0.42 19.04 28.62
CA GLN A 504 0.93 19.94 29.67
C GLN A 504 0.45 21.39 29.49
N ILE A 505 0.43 21.88 28.24
CA ILE A 505 -0.10 23.20 27.90
C ILE A 505 -1.59 23.32 28.26
N VAL A 506 -2.42 22.34 27.88
CA VAL A 506 -3.85 22.36 28.22
C VAL A 506 -4.09 22.27 29.72
N GLU A 507 -3.25 21.54 30.48
CA GLU A 507 -3.42 21.42 31.93
C GLU A 507 -3.04 22.70 32.69
N GLY A 508 -2.08 23.47 32.17
CA GLY A 508 -1.49 24.62 32.86
C GLY A 508 -2.12 25.98 32.55
N ASN A 509 -3.02 26.09 31.57
CA ASN A 509 -3.46 27.38 31.03
C ASN A 509 -4.98 27.56 31.06
N ASP A 510 -5.42 28.82 31.21
CA ASP A 510 -6.82 29.19 31.01
C ASP A 510 -7.15 29.34 29.50
N PHE A 511 -8.43 29.52 29.17
CA PHE A 511 -8.86 29.62 27.77
C PHE A 511 -8.16 30.73 26.98
N ASN A 512 -7.93 31.91 27.58
CA ASN A 512 -7.33 33.03 26.86
C ASN A 512 -5.85 32.76 26.54
N ALA A 513 -5.12 32.20 27.51
CA ALA A 513 -3.74 31.78 27.31
C ALA A 513 -3.66 30.63 26.30
N MET A 514 -4.55 29.63 26.40
CA MET A 514 -4.65 28.53 25.44
C MET A 514 -4.92 29.01 24.01
N LYS A 515 -5.85 29.95 23.85
CA LYS A 515 -6.15 30.53 22.54
C LYS A 515 -4.93 31.25 21.95
N ALA A 516 -4.23 32.05 22.76
CA ALA A 516 -3.03 32.74 22.30
C ALA A 516 -1.94 31.77 21.85
N ILE A 517 -1.76 30.65 22.56
CA ILE A 517 -0.84 29.58 22.17
C ILE A 517 -1.31 28.93 20.87
N TYR A 518 -2.57 28.51 20.79
CA TYR A 518 -3.18 27.90 19.60
C TYR A 518 -2.99 28.76 18.34
N ASP A 519 -3.19 30.07 18.43
CA ASP A 519 -3.01 31.01 17.31
C ASP A 519 -1.54 31.19 16.90
N SER A 520 -0.58 30.78 17.74
CA SER A 520 0.86 30.99 17.53
C SER A 520 1.62 29.76 17.02
N VAL A 521 0.97 28.60 16.99
CA VAL A 521 1.59 27.31 16.66
C VAL A 521 1.16 26.79 15.29
N ASN A 522 1.93 25.86 14.74
CA ASN A 522 1.65 25.27 13.42
C ASN A 522 0.42 24.35 13.44
N PRO A 523 -0.12 23.95 12.27
CA PRO A 523 -1.33 23.14 12.21
C PRO A 523 -1.23 21.79 12.94
N THR A 524 -0.09 21.09 12.93
CA THR A 524 0.03 19.83 13.68
C THR A 524 0.02 20.06 15.19
N GLU A 525 0.65 21.11 15.68
CA GLU A 525 0.58 21.46 17.11
C GLU A 525 -0.81 21.93 17.51
N GLN A 526 -1.51 22.69 16.66
CA GLN A 526 -2.92 23.03 16.84
C GLN A 526 -3.79 21.77 16.97
N SER A 527 -3.56 20.77 16.11
CA SER A 527 -4.32 19.52 16.15
C SER A 527 -4.07 18.75 17.45
N LEU A 528 -2.84 18.74 17.97
CA LEU A 528 -2.50 18.13 19.25
C LEU A 528 -3.13 18.86 20.44
N LEU A 529 -3.16 20.20 20.43
CA LEU A 529 -3.84 21.00 21.46
C LEU A 529 -5.36 20.74 21.45
N VAL A 530 -5.96 20.59 20.26
CA VAL A 530 -7.37 20.23 20.10
C VAL A 530 -7.66 18.85 20.68
N MET A 531 -6.82 17.85 20.37
CA MET A 531 -6.97 16.50 20.92
C MET A 531 -6.82 16.46 22.45
N ALA A 532 -5.99 17.33 23.02
CA ALA A 532 -5.79 17.43 24.46
C ALA A 532 -6.86 18.29 25.18
N ALA A 533 -7.68 19.03 24.43
CA ALA A 533 -8.58 20.05 24.98
C ALA A 533 -9.60 19.50 25.99
N LYS A 534 -9.71 20.16 27.15
CA LYS A 534 -10.67 19.79 28.21
C LYS A 534 -12.04 20.47 28.08
N THR A 535 -12.16 21.52 27.27
CA THR A 535 -13.42 22.24 27.00
C THR A 535 -13.73 22.24 25.50
N ASN A 536 -14.98 22.57 25.15
CA ASN A 536 -15.42 22.62 23.76
C ASN A 536 -14.94 23.88 23.03
N ASP A 537 -14.36 24.85 23.73
CA ASP A 537 -13.96 26.13 23.12
C ASP A 537 -12.82 25.93 22.12
N ILE A 538 -11.78 25.18 22.49
CA ILE A 538 -10.65 24.87 21.59
C ILE A 538 -11.09 23.89 20.49
N ILE A 539 -11.97 22.92 20.81
CA ILE A 539 -12.55 22.01 19.80
C ILE A 539 -13.35 22.81 18.76
N THR A 540 -14.12 23.81 19.20
CA THR A 540 -14.88 24.71 18.34
C THR A 540 -13.97 25.51 17.42
N LEU A 541 -12.85 26.04 17.94
CA LEU A 541 -11.84 26.70 17.11
C LEU A 541 -11.25 25.75 16.06
N GLY A 542 -10.98 24.50 16.46
CA GLY A 542 -10.46 23.48 15.54
C GLY A 542 -11.43 23.11 14.43
N LEU A 543 -12.72 22.93 14.74
CA LEU A 543 -13.77 22.65 13.75
C LEU A 543 -13.95 23.80 12.74
N GLN A 544 -13.59 25.02 13.13
CA GLN A 544 -13.66 26.23 12.30
C GLN A 544 -12.35 26.58 11.59
N SER A 545 -11.28 25.80 11.79
CA SER A 545 -9.99 26.02 11.16
C SER A 545 -10.07 25.85 9.63
N ASP A 546 -9.19 26.53 8.90
CA ASP A 546 -8.98 26.26 7.47
C ASP A 546 -8.05 25.06 7.24
N GLU A 547 -7.38 24.58 8.28
CA GLU A 547 -6.40 23.50 8.22
C GLU A 547 -7.03 22.12 8.39
N ARG A 548 -6.89 21.26 7.38
CA ARG A 548 -7.52 19.92 7.35
C ARG A 548 -7.18 19.08 8.58
N ILE A 549 -5.90 19.02 8.94
CA ILE A 549 -5.42 18.24 10.09
C ILE A 549 -6.05 18.67 11.41
N VAL A 550 -6.22 19.99 11.59
CA VAL A 550 -6.81 20.57 12.78
C VAL A 550 -8.29 20.23 12.86
N ARG A 551 -9.00 20.31 11.73
CA ARG A 551 -10.41 19.92 11.65
C ARG A 551 -10.62 18.44 11.93
N LEU A 552 -9.76 17.56 11.40
CA LEU A 552 -9.80 16.12 11.68
C LEU A 552 -9.59 15.82 13.17
N ALA A 553 -8.61 16.45 13.80
CA ALA A 553 -8.44 16.35 15.26
C ALA A 553 -9.68 16.86 16.00
N ALA A 554 -10.31 17.94 15.52
CA ALA A 554 -11.49 18.51 16.16
C ALA A 554 -12.74 17.63 16.00
N THR A 555 -12.97 17.02 14.84
CA THR A 555 -14.05 16.04 14.65
C THR A 555 -13.83 14.82 15.54
N LYS A 556 -12.59 14.35 15.66
CA LYS A 556 -12.26 13.23 16.56
C LYS A 556 -12.42 13.57 18.03
N ALA A 557 -11.98 14.76 18.45
CA ALA A 557 -12.17 15.24 19.81
C ALA A 557 -13.67 15.42 20.13
N ALA A 558 -14.48 15.88 19.17
CA ALA A 558 -15.92 15.97 19.30
C ALA A 558 -16.59 14.60 19.45
N GLU A 559 -16.21 13.61 18.61
CA GLU A 559 -16.65 12.21 18.71
C GLU A 559 -16.36 11.63 20.12
N GLN A 560 -15.17 11.89 20.67
CA GLN A 560 -14.80 11.43 22.01
C GLN A 560 -15.56 12.17 23.14
N ARG A 561 -16.01 13.41 22.87
CA ARG A 561 -16.66 14.27 23.86
C ARG A 561 -18.16 14.00 23.97
N GLN A 562 -18.81 13.63 22.87
CA GLN A 562 -20.26 13.36 22.79
C GLN A 562 -21.11 14.49 23.40
N ASP A 563 -20.89 15.72 22.96
CA ASP A 563 -21.57 16.91 23.50
C ASP A 563 -22.41 17.60 22.41
N ASP A 564 -23.72 17.68 22.66
CA ASP A 564 -24.74 18.25 21.77
C ASP A 564 -24.41 19.66 21.27
N SER A 565 -23.65 20.45 22.03
CA SER A 565 -23.26 21.81 21.64
C SER A 565 -22.39 21.86 20.38
N LEU A 566 -21.71 20.75 20.03
CA LEU A 566 -20.85 20.65 18.86
C LEU A 566 -21.60 20.21 17.59
N LEU A 567 -22.80 19.61 17.72
CA LEU A 567 -23.58 19.08 16.60
C LEU A 567 -23.83 20.09 15.47
N PRO A 568 -24.25 21.35 15.74
CA PRO A 568 -24.50 22.32 14.66
C PRO A 568 -23.25 22.71 13.88
N ILE A 569 -22.06 22.52 14.46
CA ILE A 569 -20.78 22.80 13.80
C ILE A 569 -20.36 21.58 12.98
N LEU A 570 -20.50 20.37 13.52
CA LEU A 570 -20.22 19.13 12.79
C LEU A 570 -21.09 18.99 11.53
N GLU A 571 -22.39 19.31 11.60
CA GLU A 571 -23.26 19.32 10.41
C GLU A 571 -22.73 20.26 9.33
N LYS A 572 -22.24 21.45 9.73
CA LYS A 572 -21.63 22.39 8.78
C LYS A 572 -20.34 21.85 8.19
N VAL A 573 -19.54 21.07 8.94
CA VAL A 573 -18.34 20.43 8.40
C VAL A 573 -18.70 19.44 7.28
N ILE A 574 -19.80 18.70 7.40
CA ILE A 574 -20.27 17.79 6.33
C ILE A 574 -20.66 18.56 5.06
N GLU A 575 -21.27 19.72 5.21
CA GLU A 575 -21.77 20.54 4.10
C GLU A 575 -20.71 21.48 3.49
N ASP A 576 -19.62 21.75 4.22
CA ASP A 576 -18.58 22.70 3.82
C ASP A 576 -17.84 22.23 2.55
N PRO A 577 -17.84 23.02 1.45
CA PRO A 577 -17.14 22.70 0.22
C PRO A 577 -15.64 22.40 0.39
N LYS A 578 -14.99 22.93 1.43
CA LYS A 578 -13.57 22.67 1.73
C LYS A 578 -13.32 21.31 2.39
N SER A 579 -14.35 20.66 2.94
CA SER A 579 -14.20 19.32 3.52
C SER A 579 -14.04 18.29 2.43
N ASP A 580 -12.94 17.53 2.46
CA ASP A 580 -12.83 16.29 1.69
C ASP A 580 -13.76 15.21 2.26
N ARG A 581 -13.85 14.11 1.51
CA ARG A 581 -14.73 12.99 1.85
C ARG A 581 -14.39 12.38 3.22
N TYR A 582 -13.13 12.25 3.61
CA TYR A 582 -12.79 11.66 4.91
C TYR A 582 -13.07 12.63 6.07
N LEU A 583 -12.75 13.92 5.90
CA LEU A 583 -13.08 14.93 6.92
C LEU A 583 -14.59 15.04 7.16
N ALA A 584 -15.40 15.05 6.09
CA ALA A 584 -16.85 15.04 6.23
C ALA A 584 -17.36 13.74 6.86
N PHE A 585 -16.75 12.59 6.54
CA PHE A 585 -17.10 11.32 7.17
C PHE A 585 -16.74 11.32 8.67
N SER A 586 -15.58 11.87 9.06
CA SER A 586 -15.19 12.03 10.45
C SER A 586 -16.14 12.94 11.23
N ALA A 587 -16.62 14.02 10.61
CA ALA A 587 -17.67 14.85 11.21
C ALA A 587 -18.98 14.07 11.40
N TRP A 588 -19.38 13.27 10.40
CA TRP A 588 -20.53 12.38 10.53
C TRP A 588 -20.36 11.38 11.68
N MET A 589 -19.20 10.75 11.84
CA MET A 589 -18.93 9.85 12.97
C MET A 589 -19.12 10.55 14.32
N GLY A 590 -18.66 11.81 14.43
CA GLY A 590 -18.85 12.60 15.64
C GLY A 590 -20.33 12.91 15.93
N ILE A 591 -21.14 13.15 14.89
CA ILE A 591 -22.59 13.33 15.04
C ILE A 591 -23.24 12.02 15.47
N ASP A 592 -22.97 10.93 14.75
CA ASP A 592 -23.56 9.61 14.96
C ASP A 592 -23.30 9.06 16.36
N GLU A 593 -22.10 9.27 16.88
CA GLU A 593 -21.72 8.86 18.23
C GLU A 593 -22.38 9.73 19.33
N THR A 594 -22.81 10.95 19.00
CA THR A 594 -23.43 11.89 19.95
C THR A 594 -24.97 11.79 19.93
N ASP A 595 -25.57 11.74 18.74
CA ASP A 595 -27.01 11.66 18.49
C ASP A 595 -27.27 10.73 17.29
N GLU A 596 -27.75 9.52 17.59
CA GLU A 596 -27.98 8.46 16.60
C GLU A 596 -29.01 8.85 15.52
N GLU A 597 -30.07 9.59 15.89
CA GLU A 597 -31.12 10.00 14.96
C GLU A 597 -30.63 11.10 14.02
N LEU A 598 -29.90 12.08 14.58
CA LEU A 598 -29.23 13.08 13.76
C LEU A 598 -28.14 12.43 12.88
N GLY A 599 -27.47 11.39 13.38
CA GLY A 599 -26.48 10.59 12.65
C GLY A 599 -27.05 9.97 11.38
N LYS A 600 -28.25 9.37 11.44
CA LYS A 600 -28.95 8.84 10.25
C LYS A 600 -29.24 9.93 9.22
N ALA A 601 -29.75 11.09 9.67
CA ALA A 601 -30.03 12.22 8.78
C ALA A 601 -28.76 12.82 8.15
N ALA A 602 -27.69 12.96 8.95
CA ALA A 602 -26.40 13.46 8.52
C ALA A 602 -25.69 12.50 7.54
N LEU A 603 -25.84 11.18 7.71
CA LEU A 603 -25.32 10.20 6.77
C LEU A 603 -25.90 10.42 5.39
N LYS A 604 -27.21 10.70 5.31
CA LYS A 604 -27.86 10.99 4.03
C LYS A 604 -27.27 12.23 3.37
N LYS A 605 -27.01 13.31 4.12
CA LYS A 605 -26.34 14.51 3.61
C LYS A 605 -24.95 14.19 3.06
N TYR A 606 -24.19 13.35 3.78
CA TYR A 606 -22.88 12.88 3.33
C TYR A 606 -22.98 12.09 2.03
N THR A 607 -23.89 11.12 1.93
CA THR A 607 -24.06 10.27 0.74
C THR A 607 -24.61 11.05 -0.46
N ASP A 608 -25.47 12.05 -0.23
CA ASP A 608 -25.96 12.93 -1.30
C ASP A 608 -24.81 13.75 -1.92
N ARG A 609 -23.79 14.10 -1.11
CA ARG A 609 -22.62 14.88 -1.54
C ARG A 609 -21.51 14.01 -2.15
N PHE A 610 -21.12 12.93 -1.49
CA PHE A 610 -19.95 12.13 -1.85
C PHE A 610 -20.28 10.78 -2.50
N GLY A 611 -21.55 10.37 -2.47
CA GLY A 611 -21.98 9.07 -2.99
C GLY A 611 -21.80 7.91 -2.01
N TRP A 612 -22.57 6.85 -2.24
CA TRP A 612 -22.66 5.68 -1.39
C TRP A 612 -21.37 4.85 -1.30
N GLU A 613 -20.64 4.72 -2.41
CA GLU A 613 -19.38 3.96 -2.43
C GLU A 613 -18.32 4.61 -1.53
N ASN A 614 -18.30 5.95 -1.43
CA ASN A 614 -17.41 6.67 -0.53
C ASN A 614 -17.81 6.52 0.94
N ALA A 615 -19.11 6.39 1.27
CA ALA A 615 -19.51 6.05 2.65
C ALA A 615 -19.09 4.62 3.00
N ARG A 616 -19.30 3.68 2.07
CA ARG A 616 -18.93 2.28 2.24
C ARG A 616 -17.44 2.05 2.39
N ARG A 617 -16.60 2.89 1.76
CA ARG A 617 -15.14 2.83 1.83
C ARG A 617 -14.64 2.71 3.27
N TYR A 618 -15.30 3.36 4.23
CA TYR A 618 -14.90 3.42 5.64
C TYR A 618 -15.64 2.45 6.56
N THR A 619 -16.45 1.54 6.02
CA THR A 619 -17.24 0.58 6.82
C THR A 619 -16.42 -0.40 7.66
N LYS A 620 -15.14 -0.61 7.31
CA LYS A 620 -14.19 -1.35 8.15
C LYS A 620 -13.79 -0.57 9.41
N GLU A 621 -13.71 0.76 9.32
CA GLU A 621 -13.34 1.64 10.43
C GLU A 621 -14.57 1.92 11.33
N ARG A 622 -15.73 2.17 10.71
CA ARG A 622 -16.99 2.47 11.40
C ARG A 622 -18.18 1.92 10.63
N LYS A 623 -19.00 1.10 11.30
CA LYS A 623 -20.27 0.63 10.75
C LYS A 623 -21.21 1.82 10.51
N LEU A 624 -21.87 1.86 9.35
CA LEU A 624 -22.87 2.86 9.05
C LEU A 624 -24.13 2.62 9.88
N ASN A 625 -24.59 3.66 10.57
CA ASN A 625 -25.90 3.70 11.20
C ASN A 625 -26.98 3.99 10.15
N LEU A 626 -27.65 2.93 9.70
CA LEU A 626 -28.65 3.00 8.63
C LEU A 626 -30.06 2.85 9.22
N PRO A 627 -31.03 3.70 8.80
CA PRO A 627 -32.42 3.50 9.18
C PRO A 627 -33.01 2.25 8.52
N GLY A 628 -34.11 1.78 9.10
CA GLY A 628 -34.95 0.72 8.55
C GLY A 628 -34.33 -0.69 8.58
N ASP A 629 -35.19 -1.66 8.28
CA ASP A 629 -34.92 -3.08 8.48
C ASP A 629 -34.68 -3.83 7.16
N PHE A 630 -33.94 -4.95 7.26
CA PHE A 630 -33.88 -5.93 6.18
C PHE A 630 -35.24 -6.60 6.00
N VAL A 631 -35.57 -6.94 4.75
CA VAL A 631 -36.72 -7.79 4.47
C VAL A 631 -36.39 -9.22 4.87
N LEU A 632 -37.19 -9.77 5.79
CA LEU A 632 -36.98 -11.09 6.36
C LEU A 632 -37.86 -12.16 5.73
N GLU A 633 -39.04 -11.78 5.24
CA GLU A 633 -40.00 -12.74 4.68
C GLU A 633 -40.04 -12.61 3.15
N TRP A 634 -39.90 -13.74 2.46
CA TRP A 634 -39.88 -13.78 1.00
C TRP A 634 -40.78 -14.86 0.41
N GLN A 635 -41.32 -14.59 -0.78
CA GLN A 635 -41.73 -15.62 -1.72
C GLN A 635 -40.65 -15.80 -2.78
N VAL A 636 -40.16 -17.02 -2.96
CA VAL A 636 -39.10 -17.34 -3.91
C VAL A 636 -39.60 -18.31 -4.97
N ALA A 637 -39.23 -18.07 -6.23
CA ALA A 637 -39.52 -18.94 -7.36
C ALA A 637 -38.25 -19.15 -8.20
N GLY A 638 -37.95 -20.41 -8.52
CA GLY A 638 -36.71 -20.80 -9.21
C GLY A 638 -36.39 -22.27 -8.98
N TYR A 639 -35.23 -22.76 -9.43
CA TYR A 639 -34.20 -22.06 -10.20
C TYR A 639 -34.41 -22.25 -11.70
N PHE A 640 -34.25 -21.20 -12.51
CA PHE A 640 -34.41 -21.25 -13.96
C PHE A 640 -33.04 -21.21 -14.62
N ALA A 641 -32.71 -22.18 -15.47
CA ALA A 641 -31.42 -22.19 -16.17
C ALA A 641 -31.23 -20.91 -17.01
N ILE A 642 -30.02 -20.35 -16.98
CA ILE A 642 -29.63 -19.28 -17.91
C ILE A 642 -29.08 -19.84 -19.21
N ALA A 643 -29.11 -19.05 -20.29
CA ALA A 643 -28.43 -19.43 -21.52
C ALA A 643 -26.91 -19.46 -21.29
N ASN A 644 -26.27 -20.54 -21.71
CA ASN A 644 -24.83 -20.74 -21.56
C ASN A 644 -24.05 -20.08 -22.72
N ASP A 645 -24.19 -18.76 -22.83
CA ASP A 645 -23.48 -17.94 -23.81
C ASP A 645 -22.18 -17.36 -23.21
N ALA A 646 -21.31 -16.80 -24.05
CA ALA A 646 -20.02 -16.24 -23.61
C ALA A 646 -20.17 -15.06 -22.63
N ASP A 647 -21.26 -14.31 -22.73
CA ASP A 647 -21.66 -13.27 -21.77
C ASP A 647 -22.91 -13.70 -21.01
N ARG A 648 -22.71 -14.43 -19.91
CA ARG A 648 -23.81 -14.94 -19.09
C ARG A 648 -24.56 -13.83 -18.35
N LEU A 649 -23.95 -12.68 -18.04
CA LEU A 649 -24.61 -11.55 -17.37
C LEU A 649 -25.73 -10.97 -18.24
N SER A 650 -25.58 -11.05 -19.56
CA SER A 650 -26.60 -10.60 -20.51
C SER A 650 -27.96 -11.30 -20.32
N ASN A 651 -27.99 -12.50 -19.73
CA ASN A 651 -29.25 -13.19 -19.39
C ASN A 651 -30.10 -12.40 -18.38
N LEU A 652 -29.48 -11.59 -17.50
CA LEU A 652 -30.23 -10.73 -16.57
C LEU A 652 -31.18 -9.81 -17.35
N GLU A 653 -30.72 -9.32 -18.50
CA GLU A 653 -31.47 -8.44 -19.39
C GLU A 653 -32.32 -9.15 -20.44
N HIS A 654 -31.72 -10.12 -21.13
CA HIS A 654 -32.29 -10.70 -22.35
C HIS A 654 -33.22 -11.87 -22.08
N GLN A 655 -33.01 -12.62 -20.99
CA GLN A 655 -33.88 -13.75 -20.64
C GLN A 655 -35.11 -13.24 -19.89
N LYS A 656 -36.05 -12.68 -20.64
CA LYS A 656 -37.33 -12.16 -20.12
C LYS A 656 -38.35 -13.28 -20.02
N GLN A 657 -38.88 -13.51 -18.83
CA GLN A 657 -39.87 -14.55 -18.57
C GLN A 657 -40.82 -14.16 -17.44
N LEU A 658 -41.92 -14.89 -17.29
CA LEU A 658 -42.75 -14.75 -16.08
C LEU A 658 -41.87 -15.06 -14.84
N PRO A 659 -41.98 -14.27 -13.75
CA PRO A 659 -43.04 -13.31 -13.44
C PRO A 659 -42.67 -11.84 -13.69
N GLU A 660 -41.71 -11.53 -14.56
CA GLU A 660 -41.29 -10.15 -14.83
C GLU A 660 -42.46 -9.28 -15.33
N PRO A 661 -42.57 -8.01 -14.87
CA PRO A 661 -43.60 -7.10 -15.33
C PRO A 661 -43.63 -6.94 -16.86
N ASN A 662 -44.83 -6.73 -17.40
CA ASN A 662 -45.07 -6.52 -18.83
C ASN A 662 -44.63 -7.68 -19.76
N ILE A 663 -44.37 -8.88 -19.22
CA ILE A 663 -44.10 -10.08 -20.01
C ILE A 663 -45.39 -10.90 -20.22
N LEU A 664 -45.83 -10.95 -21.47
CA LEU A 664 -46.90 -11.86 -21.91
C LEU A 664 -46.27 -13.12 -22.51
N SER A 665 -46.24 -14.20 -21.73
CA SER A 665 -45.80 -15.52 -22.20
C SER A 665 -46.94 -16.53 -22.15
N LEU A 666 -47.13 -17.29 -23.23
CA LEU A 666 -48.02 -18.45 -23.28
C LEU A 666 -47.38 -19.70 -22.65
N VAL A 667 -46.07 -19.65 -22.34
CA VAL A 667 -45.30 -20.73 -21.76
C VAL A 667 -44.89 -20.34 -20.35
N VAL A 668 -45.33 -21.11 -19.35
CA VAL A 668 -44.84 -21.00 -17.97
C VAL A 668 -43.41 -21.52 -17.94
N PRO A 669 -42.42 -20.73 -17.46
CA PRO A 669 -41.05 -21.19 -17.40
C PRO A 669 -40.93 -22.38 -16.46
N LYS A 670 -39.99 -23.27 -16.78
CA LYS A 670 -39.71 -24.47 -16.00
C LYS A 670 -38.39 -24.31 -15.28
N THR A 671 -38.35 -24.79 -14.03
CA THR A 671 -37.12 -24.86 -13.26
C THR A 671 -36.14 -25.86 -13.86
N THR A 672 -34.91 -25.87 -13.37
CA THR A 672 -33.88 -26.88 -13.71
C THR A 672 -34.36 -28.32 -13.46
N ASP A 673 -35.24 -28.53 -12.48
CA ASP A 673 -35.89 -29.83 -12.19
C ASP A 673 -37.13 -30.12 -13.07
N GLY A 674 -37.47 -29.22 -13.99
CA GLY A 674 -38.60 -29.37 -14.91
C GLY A 674 -39.98 -29.00 -14.33
N ASN A 675 -40.03 -28.48 -13.11
CA ASN A 675 -41.28 -28.03 -12.47
C ASN A 675 -41.71 -26.67 -13.02
N PRO A 676 -43.02 -26.38 -13.17
CA PRO A 676 -43.48 -25.04 -13.53
C PRO A 676 -43.20 -24.02 -12.42
N LEU A 677 -43.14 -22.73 -12.76
CA LEU A 677 -43.04 -21.64 -11.79
C LEU A 677 -44.04 -21.80 -10.64
N ALA A 678 -43.51 -21.85 -9.42
CA ALA A 678 -44.25 -21.89 -8.16
C ALA A 678 -43.51 -21.03 -7.11
N TRP A 679 -44.27 -20.41 -6.21
CA TRP A 679 -43.72 -19.61 -5.12
C TRP A 679 -43.62 -20.44 -3.85
N VAL A 680 -42.46 -20.39 -3.20
CA VAL A 680 -42.18 -21.03 -1.91
C VAL A 680 -41.86 -19.94 -0.90
N GLU A 681 -42.43 -20.03 0.30
CA GLU A 681 -42.09 -19.11 1.37
C GLU A 681 -40.69 -19.43 1.91
N MET A 682 -39.88 -18.38 2.05
CA MET A 682 -38.52 -18.45 2.58
C MET A 682 -38.31 -17.31 3.58
N GLN A 683 -37.39 -17.54 4.50
CA GLN A 683 -37.01 -16.56 5.51
C GLN A 683 -35.53 -16.24 5.33
N SER A 684 -35.18 -14.96 5.47
CA SER A 684 -33.80 -14.54 5.65
C SER A 684 -33.28 -15.00 7.00
N GLU A 685 -31.96 -15.11 7.11
CA GLU A 685 -31.27 -15.21 8.39
C GLU A 685 -31.51 -13.96 9.25
N GLU A 686 -31.24 -14.02 10.55
CA GLU A 686 -31.44 -12.89 11.49
C GLU A 686 -30.72 -11.62 11.04
N ASP A 687 -29.64 -11.79 10.28
CA ASP A 687 -28.79 -10.73 9.83
C ASP A 687 -29.21 -10.12 8.48
N GLY A 688 -30.33 -10.60 7.93
CA GLY A 688 -30.96 -10.15 6.67
C GLY A 688 -30.60 -10.97 5.44
N TYR A 689 -29.75 -12.01 5.54
CA TYR A 689 -29.34 -12.80 4.38
C TYR A 689 -30.41 -13.80 3.94
N LEU A 690 -30.97 -13.61 2.75
CA LEU A 690 -31.76 -14.65 2.09
C LEU A 690 -30.83 -15.64 1.40
N ASN A 691 -30.64 -16.81 2.02
CA ASN A 691 -29.86 -17.90 1.44
C ASN A 691 -30.65 -18.60 0.33
N LEU A 692 -30.14 -18.53 -0.90
CA LEU A 692 -30.70 -19.16 -2.09
C LEU A 692 -29.78 -20.27 -2.62
N SER A 693 -28.81 -20.76 -1.87
CA SER A 693 -27.97 -21.92 -2.23
C SER A 693 -28.63 -23.24 -1.80
N LEU A 694 -29.85 -23.51 -2.28
CA LEU A 694 -30.62 -24.69 -1.88
C LEU A 694 -30.58 -25.78 -2.96
N GLY A 695 -29.76 -26.81 -2.74
CA GLY A 695 -29.68 -28.02 -3.58
C GLY A 695 -28.50 -28.06 -4.55
N ASP A 696 -28.44 -29.10 -5.39
CA ASP A 696 -27.26 -29.44 -6.20
C ASP A 696 -27.08 -28.59 -7.49
N SER A 697 -27.95 -27.60 -7.76
CA SER A 697 -27.99 -26.88 -9.05
C SER A 697 -28.35 -25.39 -8.93
N THR A 698 -27.61 -24.62 -8.13
CA THR A 698 -27.73 -23.15 -8.04
C THR A 698 -26.72 -22.39 -8.88
N GLU A 699 -26.00 -23.09 -9.77
CA GLU A 699 -25.06 -22.48 -10.71
C GLU A 699 -25.73 -22.16 -12.05
N ASN A 700 -25.42 -21.00 -12.61
CA ASN A 700 -25.92 -20.55 -13.92
C ASN A 700 -27.45 -20.57 -13.98
N VAL A 701 -28.07 -19.97 -12.97
CA VAL A 701 -29.53 -19.92 -12.82
C VAL A 701 -30.04 -18.52 -12.49
N ILE A 702 -31.35 -18.34 -12.68
CA ILE A 702 -32.12 -17.21 -12.19
C ILE A 702 -33.06 -17.70 -11.09
N ALA A 703 -33.17 -16.93 -10.01
CA ALA A 703 -34.27 -17.01 -9.06
C ALA A 703 -35.01 -15.67 -8.99
N TYR A 704 -36.28 -15.72 -8.63
CA TYR A 704 -37.06 -14.53 -8.32
C TYR A 704 -37.41 -14.54 -6.84
N ALA A 705 -37.15 -13.42 -6.16
CA ALA A 705 -37.61 -13.16 -4.81
C ALA A 705 -38.68 -12.07 -4.84
N LYS A 706 -39.73 -12.21 -4.04
CA LYS A 706 -40.88 -11.31 -4.02
C LYS A 706 -41.31 -10.99 -2.59
N CYS A 707 -41.61 -9.73 -2.33
CA CYS A 707 -42.18 -9.24 -1.08
C CYS A 707 -43.12 -8.06 -1.36
N TRP A 708 -43.75 -7.53 -0.31
CA TRP A 708 -44.56 -6.32 -0.36
C TRP A 708 -44.07 -5.32 0.68
N LEU A 709 -44.02 -4.05 0.29
CA LEU A 709 -43.64 -2.92 1.16
C LEU A 709 -44.85 -2.02 1.42
N TRP A 710 -45.20 -1.80 2.68
CA TRP A 710 -46.25 -0.87 3.07
C TRP A 710 -45.67 0.52 3.29
N SER A 711 -46.30 1.53 2.68
CA SER A 711 -46.00 2.94 2.91
C SER A 711 -47.23 3.69 3.45
N PRO A 712 -47.09 4.56 4.46
CA PRO A 712 -48.22 5.34 5.01
C PRO A 712 -48.77 6.42 4.04
N ASP A 713 -47.93 6.88 3.11
CA ASP A 713 -48.26 7.86 2.07
C ASP A 713 -47.44 7.59 0.79
N GLU A 714 -47.61 8.45 -0.23
CA GLU A 714 -46.73 8.41 -1.40
C GLU A 714 -45.41 9.11 -1.08
N ARG A 715 -44.29 8.39 -1.18
CA ARG A 715 -42.96 8.90 -0.83
C ARG A 715 -41.86 8.23 -1.65
N LYS A 716 -40.76 8.96 -1.82
CA LYS A 716 -39.51 8.39 -2.33
C LYS A 716 -38.74 7.80 -1.15
N VAL A 717 -38.28 6.56 -1.30
CA VAL A 717 -37.42 5.87 -0.33
C VAL A 717 -36.14 5.41 -1.00
N ASP A 718 -35.06 5.39 -0.24
CA ASP A 718 -33.83 4.72 -0.62
C ASP A 718 -33.83 3.28 -0.07
N PHE A 719 -33.14 2.38 -0.75
CA PHE A 719 -32.95 1.00 -0.31
C PHE A 719 -31.53 0.55 -0.61
N THR A 720 -31.04 -0.40 0.17
CA THR A 720 -29.78 -1.08 -0.13
C THR A 720 -30.04 -2.50 -0.61
N VAL A 721 -29.17 -2.98 -1.50
CA VAL A 721 -29.22 -4.34 -2.03
C VAL A 721 -27.83 -4.93 -2.12
N GLY A 722 -27.71 -6.22 -1.83
CA GLY A 722 -26.52 -7.01 -2.08
C GLY A 722 -26.88 -8.42 -2.52
N SER A 723 -26.95 -8.63 -3.84
CA SER A 723 -27.09 -9.96 -4.43
C SER A 723 -25.74 -10.67 -4.52
N ASP A 724 -25.79 -12.00 -4.51
CA ASP A 724 -24.74 -12.80 -5.13
C ASP A 724 -24.94 -12.68 -6.64
N ASP A 725 -23.89 -12.22 -7.29
CA ASP A 725 -23.82 -11.76 -8.66
C ASP A 725 -24.85 -10.67 -8.98
N ALA A 726 -25.69 -10.90 -9.98
CA ALA A 726 -26.38 -9.84 -10.68
C ALA A 726 -27.86 -9.78 -10.30
N CYS A 727 -28.44 -8.58 -10.23
CA CYS A 727 -29.87 -8.44 -9.93
C CYS A 727 -30.59 -7.31 -10.66
N ARG A 728 -31.91 -7.45 -10.75
CA ARG A 728 -32.86 -6.42 -11.16
C ARG A 728 -34.01 -6.34 -10.17
N ILE A 729 -34.45 -5.13 -9.87
CA ILE A 729 -35.56 -4.89 -8.93
C ILE A 729 -36.65 -4.11 -9.63
N TRP A 730 -37.88 -4.57 -9.47
CA TRP A 730 -39.09 -3.86 -9.84
C TRP A 730 -39.92 -3.54 -8.61
N VAL A 731 -40.48 -2.35 -8.59
CA VAL A 731 -41.54 -1.95 -7.66
C VAL A 731 -42.77 -1.64 -8.50
N HIS A 732 -43.87 -2.36 -8.27
CA HIS A 732 -44.95 -2.47 -9.25
C HIS A 732 -44.44 -2.97 -10.61
N ASP A 733 -44.61 -2.18 -11.66
CA ASP A 733 -44.22 -2.48 -13.04
C ASP A 733 -42.98 -1.67 -13.48
N GLU A 734 -42.41 -0.85 -12.60
CA GLU A 734 -41.24 0.00 -12.87
C GLU A 734 -39.96 -0.70 -12.42
N MET A 735 -38.95 -0.79 -13.32
CA MET A 735 -37.61 -1.24 -12.95
C MET A 735 -36.88 -0.11 -12.24
N VAL A 736 -36.60 -0.29 -10.95
CA VAL A 736 -35.98 0.73 -10.09
C VAL A 736 -34.50 0.48 -9.85
N PHE A 737 -34.00 -0.71 -10.16
CA PHE A 737 -32.61 -1.08 -9.98
C PHE A 737 -32.13 -2.12 -10.98
N HIS A 738 -30.87 -2.00 -11.39
CA HIS A 738 -30.18 -2.93 -12.26
C HIS A 738 -28.69 -2.97 -11.92
N ASP A 739 -28.18 -4.15 -11.56
CA ASP A 739 -26.76 -4.42 -11.36
C ASP A 739 -26.37 -5.69 -12.11
N ALA A 740 -25.57 -5.54 -13.17
CA ALA A 740 -25.09 -6.62 -14.02
C ALA A 740 -23.60 -6.87 -13.78
N ASN A 741 -23.24 -7.32 -12.58
CA ASN A 741 -21.86 -7.59 -12.20
C ASN A 741 -21.76 -8.92 -11.43
N TRP A 742 -20.63 -9.61 -11.56
CA TRP A 742 -20.28 -10.78 -10.75
C TRP A 742 -19.70 -10.34 -9.41
N HIS A 743 -20.25 -10.80 -8.30
CA HIS A 743 -19.76 -10.48 -6.95
C HIS A 743 -20.53 -11.18 -5.84
N SER A 744 -19.89 -11.41 -4.69
CA SER A 744 -20.60 -12.00 -3.55
C SER A 744 -21.64 -11.07 -2.93
N ALA A 745 -22.73 -11.67 -2.44
CA ALA A 745 -23.73 -11.03 -1.60
C ALA A 745 -23.09 -10.40 -0.36
N ARG A 746 -23.25 -9.09 -0.20
CA ARG A 746 -22.78 -8.34 0.98
C ARG A 746 -23.83 -7.36 1.45
N LYS A 747 -23.95 -7.18 2.76
CA LYS A 747 -24.83 -6.17 3.35
C LYS A 747 -24.58 -4.80 2.74
N ASP A 748 -25.69 -4.15 2.42
CA ASP A 748 -25.73 -2.75 2.04
C ASP A 748 -24.82 -2.42 0.82
N ARG A 749 -24.61 -3.40 -0.08
CA ARG A 749 -23.62 -3.34 -1.19
C ARG A 749 -23.83 -2.16 -2.13
N LYS A 750 -25.04 -2.08 -2.67
CA LYS A 750 -25.47 -1.04 -3.59
C LYS A 750 -26.64 -0.29 -3.00
N ILE A 751 -26.83 0.95 -3.43
CA ILE A 751 -27.99 1.77 -3.09
C ILE A 751 -28.84 1.99 -4.34
N GLY A 752 -30.15 1.99 -4.17
CA GLY A 752 -31.12 2.42 -5.17
C GLY A 752 -32.22 3.26 -4.51
N SER A 753 -33.10 3.81 -5.32
CA SER A 753 -34.27 4.53 -4.83
C SER A 753 -35.52 4.10 -5.60
N CYS A 754 -36.67 4.17 -4.94
CA CYS A 754 -37.97 3.98 -5.60
C CYS A 754 -39.02 4.92 -5.00
N THR A 755 -40.13 5.09 -5.71
CA THR A 755 -41.33 5.76 -5.18
C THR A 755 -42.31 4.69 -4.72
N LEU A 756 -42.68 4.72 -3.45
CA LEU A 756 -43.76 3.92 -2.90
C LEU A 756 -45.06 4.72 -2.94
N GLN A 757 -46.14 4.08 -3.36
CA GLN A 757 -47.49 4.58 -3.22
C GLN A 757 -48.01 4.28 -1.81
N LYS A 758 -48.98 5.07 -1.36
CA LYS A 758 -49.71 4.79 -0.11
C LYS A 758 -50.32 3.38 -0.14
N GLY A 759 -50.07 2.60 0.90
CA GLY A 759 -50.49 1.21 1.01
C GLY A 759 -49.39 0.23 0.61
N TRP A 760 -49.77 -0.95 0.15
CA TRP A 760 -48.84 -2.05 -0.15
C TRP A 760 -48.35 -2.03 -1.60
N ASN A 761 -47.02 -2.05 -1.76
CA ASN A 761 -46.29 -1.98 -3.01
C ASN A 761 -45.61 -3.33 -3.25
N PRO A 762 -45.91 -4.06 -4.35
CA PRO A 762 -45.23 -5.30 -4.65
C PRO A 762 -43.81 -5.03 -5.13
N VAL A 763 -42.85 -5.80 -4.63
CA VAL A 763 -41.45 -5.79 -5.05
C VAL A 763 -41.09 -7.14 -5.63
N LEU A 764 -40.49 -7.14 -6.82
CA LEU A 764 -39.95 -8.32 -7.46
C LEU A 764 -38.46 -8.12 -7.69
N ILE A 765 -37.65 -9.10 -7.28
CA ILE A 765 -36.21 -9.11 -7.48
C ILE A 765 -35.86 -10.32 -8.31
N LYS A 766 -35.20 -10.11 -9.45
CA LYS A 766 -34.57 -11.16 -10.25
C LYS A 766 -33.11 -11.23 -9.85
N ILE A 767 -32.64 -12.40 -9.44
CA ILE A 767 -31.26 -12.69 -9.08
C ILE A 767 -30.72 -13.68 -10.09
N LEU A 768 -29.62 -13.32 -10.77
CA LEU A 768 -28.89 -14.20 -11.67
C LEU A 768 -27.60 -14.62 -10.98
N ASN A 769 -27.39 -15.92 -10.87
CA ASN A 769 -26.23 -16.53 -10.24
C ASN A 769 -25.34 -17.26 -11.24
N GLY A 770 -24.03 -17.09 -11.11
CA GLY A 770 -23.00 -17.72 -11.93
C GLY A 770 -22.54 -19.04 -11.33
N LEU A 771 -21.67 -18.96 -10.33
CA LEU A 771 -21.05 -20.12 -9.66
C LEU A 771 -21.06 -19.91 -8.14
N GLU A 772 -20.88 -21.00 -7.39
CA GLU A 772 -20.78 -21.00 -5.92
C GLU A 772 -22.08 -20.61 -5.19
N GLY A 773 -21.99 -19.63 -4.28
CA GLY A 773 -23.10 -19.16 -3.45
C GLY A 773 -24.21 -18.53 -4.28
N MET A 774 -25.40 -18.39 -3.69
CA MET A 774 -26.48 -17.58 -4.21
C MET A 774 -27.24 -17.00 -3.03
N GLY A 775 -27.43 -15.67 -3.00
CA GLY A 775 -28.20 -15.04 -1.94
C GLY A 775 -28.49 -13.57 -2.17
N LEU A 776 -29.20 -12.97 -1.22
CA LEU A 776 -29.70 -11.61 -1.34
C LEU A 776 -29.80 -10.93 0.03
N TYR A 777 -29.32 -9.70 0.11
CA TYR A 777 -29.69 -8.72 1.13
C TYR A 777 -30.56 -7.64 0.48
N PHE A 778 -31.63 -7.22 1.15
CA PHE A 778 -32.45 -6.08 0.73
C PHE A 778 -33.00 -5.35 1.96
N ARG A 779 -32.63 -4.08 2.13
CA ARG A 779 -33.05 -3.21 3.23
C ARG A 779 -33.70 -1.96 2.69
N VAL A 780 -34.84 -1.55 3.23
CA VAL A 780 -35.43 -0.25 2.93
C VAL A 780 -34.96 0.75 3.99
N LEU A 781 -34.41 1.89 3.57
CA LEU A 781 -33.83 2.92 4.45
C LEU A 781 -34.91 3.88 4.99
N ASP A 782 -36.02 3.34 5.50
CA ASP A 782 -37.13 4.09 6.09
C ASP A 782 -37.82 3.22 7.16
N GLU A 783 -37.86 3.71 8.40
CA GLU A 783 -38.40 2.99 9.56
C GLU A 783 -39.94 2.90 9.57
N GLU A 784 -40.63 3.75 8.81
CA GLU A 784 -42.09 3.69 8.68
C GLU A 784 -42.54 2.63 7.65
N VAL A 785 -41.61 2.14 6.82
CA VAL A 785 -41.89 1.11 5.81
C VAL A 785 -41.89 -0.28 6.43
N LYS A 786 -43.01 -1.00 6.26
CA LYS A 786 -43.15 -2.39 6.73
C LYS A 786 -43.05 -3.37 5.57
N ASN A 787 -42.60 -4.59 5.82
CA ASN A 787 -42.49 -5.63 4.80
C ASN A 787 -43.24 -6.91 5.18
N THR A 788 -43.64 -7.69 4.17
CA THR A 788 -44.20 -9.05 4.35
C THR A 788 -44.04 -9.89 3.08
N ALA A 789 -43.99 -11.22 3.24
CA ALA A 789 -44.06 -12.18 2.13
C ALA A 789 -45.48 -12.44 1.63
N SER A 790 -46.50 -12.20 2.46
CA SER A 790 -47.88 -12.54 2.12
C SER A 790 -48.53 -11.42 1.32
N ASN A 791 -49.17 -11.74 0.19
CA ASN A 791 -49.91 -10.73 -0.58
C ASN A 791 -51.03 -10.14 0.30
N PRO A 792 -50.91 -8.89 0.76
CA PRO A 792 -51.83 -8.31 1.73
C PRO A 792 -53.14 -7.84 1.06
N ASN A 793 -53.20 -7.86 -0.28
CA ASN A 793 -54.39 -7.56 -1.07
C ASN A 793 -55.20 -8.82 -1.43
N ARG A 794 -54.85 -9.99 -0.87
CA ARG A 794 -55.66 -11.21 -0.89
C ARG A 794 -56.43 -11.34 0.45
N GLU A 795 -57.42 -10.48 0.64
CA GLU A 795 -58.60 -10.79 1.49
C GLU A 795 -59.86 -10.83 0.62
#